data_AF-A0A0L9UU51-F1
#
_entry.id   AF-A0A0L9UU51-F1
#
_cell.length_a   1.000
_cell.length_b   1.000
_cell.length_c   1.000
_cell.angle_alpha   90.00
_cell.angle_beta   90.00
_cell.angle_gamma   90.00
#
_symmetry.space_group_name_H-M   'P 1'
#
loop_
_entity.id
_entity.type
_entity.pdbx_description
1 polymer ?
#
loop_
_entity_poly.entity_id
_entity_poly.type
_entity_poly.pdbx_seq_one_letter_code
_entity_poly.pdbx_strand_id
1 'polypeptide(L)'
;MASNIEEMQDRSTFNQSESNARKKVIPPKSQEEGMNSTHPTTNTVSSTTESLTRSPIEEHIRSLSKQDNNKGTTDGESGNDTHKCQLCSLATLHFAPKPIYCFCCGTSIRHNACYYYRKEEEDTHNCFCPTCYRNARGGNITFNGTTVSKTDLCKTKNDRRCEEAWVQCSKCKSWQHHICALYNNTRDLDNSAEYICLLCCLNENRNDVRVPFDAKDFPRTMLSDHIEGRLLKRLGQIERNKIPEGFVADNLSVRVVLSVDKHIEVKKQFLDIFEGDNYPAEFSYASKVILLFQKIDGVDVCLFAMYAQEFGSECGYPNQRSIYISYLDSVKYFRPEIHISATESLRTFVYHEILIGYLDFCKKRGFTTCYIWSCPPIKGEDYIFYCHPESQKTPKRDQLRHWYHSALRKAVEQDIIVGLSNIFDYFFVPTGKRESKVTAARLPYFDGDFWCGAAMDKASEIEQHTGGNREKILKLIPSRSLKSMGCVNLSKGTAKDILVMQKLGQTILPFKEDFMVVQLQYVCIHCHKVIECGKRWFCKECKIFQECERCHTFDSHTSVKGQQHKLYQVLMEGILRDTTKEKDIIINKGLFDTRYNFLSFCQRNRFQFDTLRRAKYSSMMILHFLSNPTTTTVTDGIVCQVCCKRIDSQCYWKCENCPEFNVCSACYIARGAQCHEHTLSETSSAALSPSGSEESKQNTAVELLDVIKHASQCHSIQTQACTYPYCLKIRKLFYHASRCTVRVSGGCQPCKKVWQAIALHSRTCTDSACRIPRCMDMKKQMVGIAI
;
A
#
# COMPACT_ATOMS: atom_id res chain seq x y z
N MET A 1 -63.55 -29.98 4.65
CA MET A 1 -64.42 -28.95 5.23
C MET A 1 -63.82 -27.60 4.83
N ALA A 2 -64.13 -27.13 3.63
CA ALA A 2 -65.23 -26.18 3.32
C ALA A 2 -64.86 -24.77 3.87
N SER A 3 -64.41 -23.84 3.01
CA SER A 3 -65.18 -22.84 2.22
C SER A 3 -65.12 -21.47 2.94
N ASN A 4 -64.64 -20.32 2.42
CA ASN A 4 -65.05 -19.42 1.31
C ASN A 4 -63.99 -18.27 1.29
N ILE A 5 -63.44 -17.69 0.21
CA ILE A 5 -63.96 -16.91 -0.93
C ILE A 5 -64.89 -15.75 -0.53
N GLU A 6 -64.43 -14.50 -0.69
CA GLU A 6 -65.15 -13.46 -1.46
C GLU A 6 -64.25 -12.25 -1.81
N GLU A 7 -64.26 -11.93 -3.10
CA GLU A 7 -63.78 -10.71 -3.76
C GLU A 7 -64.79 -9.56 -3.58
N MET A 8 -64.34 -8.31 -3.75
CA MET A 8 -65.07 -7.21 -4.43
C MET A 8 -64.04 -6.06 -4.61
N GLN A 9 -63.55 -5.69 -5.80
CA GLN A 9 -64.13 -5.24 -7.07
C GLN A 9 -63.76 -3.77 -7.33
N ASP A 10 -63.15 -3.57 -8.50
CA ASP A 10 -62.85 -2.33 -9.21
C ASP A 10 -64.03 -1.35 -9.33
N ARG A 11 -63.70 -0.05 -9.44
CA ARG A 11 -64.28 0.81 -10.48
C ARG A 11 -63.45 2.07 -10.78
N SER A 12 -62.97 2.12 -12.01
CA SER A 12 -62.44 3.27 -12.74
C SER A 12 -63.57 4.05 -13.44
N THR A 13 -63.41 5.37 -13.60
CA THR A 13 -63.81 6.23 -14.77
C THR A 13 -63.61 7.72 -14.37
N PHE A 14 -62.71 8.51 -14.97
CA PHE A 14 -62.67 9.18 -16.29
C PHE A 14 -63.74 10.26 -16.56
N ASN A 15 -63.29 11.53 -16.61
CA ASN A 15 -63.55 12.61 -17.62
C ASN A 15 -63.45 14.00 -16.95
N GLN A 16 -62.49 14.87 -17.31
CA GLN A 16 -62.30 15.71 -18.52
C GLN A 16 -63.31 16.86 -18.69
N SER A 17 -62.79 18.10 -18.64
CA SER A 17 -62.91 19.20 -19.66
C SER A 17 -62.58 20.56 -18.99
N GLU A 18 -61.48 21.24 -19.37
CA GLU A 18 -61.34 22.32 -20.38
C GLU A 18 -61.72 23.72 -19.84
N SER A 19 -61.10 24.87 -20.18
CA SER A 19 -59.97 25.26 -21.03
C SER A 19 -59.71 26.79 -20.85
N ASN A 20 -58.63 27.29 -21.49
CA ASN A 20 -58.29 28.68 -21.89
C ASN A 20 -57.30 29.49 -21.02
N ALA A 21 -56.30 30.22 -21.54
CA ALA A 21 -55.67 30.31 -22.86
C ALA A 21 -54.43 31.25 -22.81
N ARG A 22 -53.60 31.16 -23.86
CA ARG A 22 -52.69 32.17 -24.48
C ARG A 22 -51.22 32.34 -24.04
N LYS A 23 -50.37 31.81 -24.94
CA LYS A 23 -48.97 32.16 -25.26
C LYS A 23 -48.82 33.59 -25.79
N LYS A 24 -47.61 34.18 -25.63
CA LYS A 24 -46.88 34.88 -26.71
C LYS A 24 -45.36 34.88 -26.43
N VAL A 25 -44.60 34.74 -27.51
CA VAL A 25 -43.14 34.55 -27.63
C VAL A 25 -42.64 35.57 -28.69
N ILE A 26 -41.31 35.81 -28.71
CA ILE A 26 -40.43 36.29 -29.82
C ILE A 26 -40.19 37.84 -29.84
N PRO A 27 -39.01 38.41 -30.26
CA PRO A 27 -37.70 37.89 -30.74
C PRO A 27 -36.40 38.53 -30.11
N PRO A 28 -35.19 38.10 -30.55
CA PRO A 28 -33.86 38.64 -30.21
C PRO A 28 -33.12 39.41 -31.35
N LYS A 29 -32.05 40.16 -30.96
CA LYS A 29 -30.74 40.45 -31.63
C LYS A 29 -30.34 41.93 -31.89
N SER A 30 -29.14 42.32 -31.43
CA SER A 30 -27.95 42.79 -32.23
C SER A 30 -26.81 43.28 -31.29
N GLN A 31 -25.62 42.62 -31.29
CA GLN A 31 -24.26 43.10 -31.74
C GLN A 31 -23.56 44.13 -30.80
N GLU A 32 -22.25 44.14 -30.50
CA GLU A 32 -21.05 43.32 -30.75
C GLU A 32 -19.89 43.90 -29.87
N GLU A 33 -18.80 43.15 -29.68
CA GLU A 33 -17.44 43.54 -29.21
C GLU A 33 -17.08 43.66 -27.71
N GLY A 34 -16.05 42.89 -27.31
CA GLY A 34 -15.32 43.03 -26.03
C GLY A 34 -14.65 41.74 -25.52
N MET A 35 -13.65 41.23 -26.22
CA MET A 35 -12.84 40.06 -25.82
C MET A 35 -12.02 40.34 -24.54
N ASN A 36 -12.11 39.50 -23.50
CA ASN A 36 -11.03 39.35 -22.51
C ASN A 36 -11.04 37.95 -21.85
N SER A 37 -9.97 37.21 -22.15
CA SER A 37 -9.55 35.96 -21.51
C SER A 37 -9.30 36.17 -20.01
N THR A 38 -9.86 35.30 -19.16
CA THR A 38 -9.36 35.10 -17.79
C THR A 38 -9.27 33.61 -17.48
N HIS A 39 -8.03 33.17 -17.24
CA HIS A 39 -7.63 31.85 -16.78
C HIS A 39 -8.23 31.49 -15.41
N PRO A 40 -8.48 30.20 -15.12
CA PRO A 40 -8.92 29.76 -13.81
C PRO A 40 -7.80 29.92 -12.78
N THR A 41 -8.09 30.68 -11.74
CA THR A 41 -7.21 30.92 -10.60
C THR A 41 -7.01 29.62 -9.81
N THR A 42 -5.75 29.25 -9.63
CA THR A 42 -5.25 28.20 -8.76
C THR A 42 -5.64 28.53 -7.31
N ASN A 43 -6.61 27.79 -6.78
CA ASN A 43 -6.94 27.83 -5.35
C ASN A 43 -5.73 27.34 -4.55
N THR A 44 -5.06 28.30 -3.91
CA THR A 44 -4.01 28.07 -2.94
C THR A 44 -4.64 27.47 -1.68
N VAL A 45 -4.32 26.21 -1.40
CA VAL A 45 -4.73 25.51 -0.17
C VAL A 45 -4.27 26.31 1.04
N SER A 46 -5.21 26.95 1.71
CA SER A 46 -4.98 27.56 3.02
C SER A 46 -5.16 26.47 4.06
N SER A 47 -4.04 25.91 4.53
CA SER A 47 -3.98 24.91 5.58
C SER A 47 -4.36 25.52 6.93
N THR A 48 -5.63 25.39 7.31
CA THR A 48 -6.06 25.61 8.70
C THR A 48 -5.63 24.41 9.53
N THR A 49 -4.39 24.43 9.99
CA THR A 49 -3.86 23.49 10.98
C THR A 49 -4.54 23.72 12.32
N GLU A 50 -5.47 22.84 12.69
CA GLU A 50 -6.05 22.82 14.04
C GLU A 50 -5.04 22.24 15.04
N SER A 51 -4.75 23.03 16.07
CA SER A 51 -3.99 22.60 17.24
C SER A 51 -4.74 21.52 18.02
N LEU A 52 -4.02 20.59 18.66
CA LEU A 52 -4.63 19.74 19.68
C LEU A 52 -5.30 20.61 20.74
N THR A 53 -6.61 20.44 20.90
CA THR A 53 -7.37 21.13 21.95
C THR A 53 -7.00 20.55 23.32
N ARG A 54 -7.21 21.32 24.39
CA ARG A 54 -6.83 20.97 25.77
C ARG A 54 -7.33 19.57 26.20
N SER A 55 -8.58 19.25 25.89
CA SER A 55 -9.22 17.99 26.27
C SER A 55 -8.53 16.72 25.72
N PRO A 56 -8.25 16.61 24.41
CA PRO A 56 -7.54 15.44 23.87
C PRO A 56 -6.14 15.23 24.44
N ILE A 57 -5.38 16.29 24.72
CA ILE A 57 -4.06 16.14 25.36
C ILE A 57 -4.21 15.54 26.77
N GLU A 58 -5.17 16.03 27.55
CA GLU A 58 -5.46 15.49 28.90
C GLU A 58 -5.90 14.02 28.82
N GLU A 59 -6.68 13.64 27.81
CA GLU A 59 -7.10 12.26 27.59
C GLU A 59 -5.93 11.35 27.19
N HIS A 60 -5.04 11.81 26.31
CA HIS A 60 -3.83 11.07 25.93
C HIS A 60 -2.96 10.83 27.16
N ILE A 61 -2.69 11.87 27.96
CA ILE A 61 -1.89 11.73 29.20
C ILE A 61 -2.55 10.74 30.16
N ARG A 62 -3.86 10.84 30.38
CA ARG A 62 -4.62 9.91 31.22
C ARG A 62 -4.56 8.47 30.68
N SER A 63 -4.54 8.30 29.36
CA SER A 63 -4.42 6.98 28.73
C SER A 63 -3.08 6.32 29.02
N LEU A 64 -1.98 7.09 29.07
CA LEU A 64 -0.65 6.58 29.37
C LEU A 64 -0.57 6.00 30.79
N SER A 65 -1.18 6.67 31.77
CA SER A 65 -1.19 6.18 33.16
C SER A 65 -2.03 4.91 33.37
N LYS A 66 -3.05 4.68 32.53
CA LYS A 66 -3.96 3.52 32.65
C LYS A 66 -3.41 2.24 32.00
N GLN A 67 -2.56 2.35 30.98
CA GLN A 67 -2.14 1.18 30.18
C GLN A 67 -1.09 0.29 30.85
N ASP A 68 -0.28 0.85 31.75
CA ASP A 68 0.92 0.15 32.25
C ASP A 68 0.82 -0.33 33.70
N ASN A 69 -0.30 -0.09 34.40
CA ASN A 69 -0.57 -0.71 35.72
C ASN A 69 -0.64 -2.25 35.67
N ASN A 70 -0.65 -2.87 34.48
CA ASN A 70 -0.70 -4.32 34.30
C ASN A 70 0.64 -4.98 33.88
N LYS A 71 1.76 -4.24 33.79
CA LYS A 71 3.08 -4.80 33.40
C LYS A 71 4.28 -4.20 34.14
N GLY A 72 4.11 -3.76 35.39
CA GLY A 72 5.23 -3.42 36.26
C GLY A 72 5.79 -4.65 36.98
N THR A 73 6.74 -5.38 36.38
CA THR A 73 7.67 -6.17 37.18
C THR A 73 8.63 -5.21 37.88
N THR A 74 8.34 -4.89 39.13
CA THR A 74 9.35 -4.54 40.13
C THR A 74 10.14 -5.81 40.45
N ASP A 75 11.45 -5.79 40.23
CA ASP A 75 12.53 -6.57 40.90
C ASP A 75 13.76 -6.55 39.97
N GLY A 76 14.68 -5.60 40.12
CA GLY A 76 15.93 -5.67 40.89
C GLY A 76 17.09 -5.41 39.89
N GLU A 77 18.18 -4.69 40.12
CA GLU A 77 18.88 -4.20 41.30
C GLU A 77 19.48 -2.80 41.00
N SER A 78 19.85 -2.10 42.07
CA SER A 78 20.33 -0.73 42.15
C SER A 78 21.49 -0.35 41.22
N GLY A 79 21.36 0.81 40.55
CA GLY A 79 22.45 1.52 39.90
C GLY A 79 22.01 2.87 39.30
N ASN A 80 22.21 3.95 40.05
CA ASN A 80 22.13 5.39 39.71
C ASN A 80 20.82 5.95 39.13
N ASP A 81 20.14 6.77 39.93
CA ASP A 81 19.17 7.83 39.58
C ASP A 81 18.50 7.72 38.20
N THR A 82 17.62 6.73 38.04
CA THR A 82 16.84 6.57 36.82
C THR A 82 15.71 7.59 36.78
N HIS A 83 15.81 8.57 35.87
CA HIS A 83 14.74 9.53 35.60
C HIS A 83 13.41 8.79 35.34
N LYS A 84 12.33 9.19 36.03
CA LYS A 84 10.97 8.71 35.73
C LYS A 84 10.34 9.62 34.68
N CYS A 85 9.64 9.02 33.72
CA CYS A 85 8.88 9.75 32.72
C CYS A 85 7.75 10.55 33.39
N GLN A 86 7.69 11.85 33.13
CA GLN A 86 6.67 12.74 33.70
C GLN A 86 5.23 12.34 33.29
N LEU A 87 5.04 11.66 32.15
CA LEU A 87 3.72 11.34 31.59
C LEU A 87 3.19 9.97 32.03
N CYS A 88 4.03 8.93 32.00
CA CYS A 88 3.63 7.57 32.37
C CYS A 88 4.14 7.12 33.75
N SER A 89 4.98 7.93 34.42
CA SER A 89 5.58 7.64 35.74
C SER A 89 6.50 6.42 35.81
N LEU A 90 6.82 5.80 34.67
CA LEU A 90 7.74 4.68 34.55
C LEU A 90 9.17 5.13 34.27
N ALA A 91 10.13 4.32 34.69
CA ALA A 91 11.54 4.41 34.26
C ALA A 91 11.68 3.79 32.85
N THR A 92 12.80 3.14 32.57
CA THR A 92 13.13 2.60 31.24
C THR A 92 12.10 1.61 30.68
N LEU A 93 11.58 1.93 29.50
CA LEU A 93 10.73 1.05 28.70
C LEU A 93 11.52 0.46 27.52
N HIS A 94 11.21 -0.79 27.14
CA HIS A 94 11.94 -1.51 26.10
C HIS A 94 11.02 -1.88 24.93
N PHE A 95 11.50 -1.69 23.70
CA PHE A 95 10.85 -2.19 22.50
C PHE A 95 10.73 -3.71 22.51
N ALA A 96 9.68 -4.22 21.86
CA ALA A 96 9.60 -5.65 21.58
C ALA A 96 10.80 -6.06 20.69
N PRO A 97 11.43 -7.23 20.94
CA PRO A 97 12.61 -7.66 20.20
C PRO A 97 12.25 -7.90 18.73
N LYS A 98 13.13 -7.48 17.81
CA LYS A 98 12.95 -7.73 16.38
C LYS A 98 13.04 -9.24 16.12
N PRO A 99 12.11 -9.85 15.36
CA PRO A 99 12.24 -11.24 14.95
C PRO A 99 13.54 -11.44 14.14
N ILE A 100 14.32 -12.45 14.52
CA ILE A 100 15.53 -12.85 13.80
C ILE A 100 15.22 -14.17 13.10
N TYR A 101 15.50 -14.26 11.81
CA TYR A 101 15.29 -15.47 11.02
C TYR A 101 16.63 -16.04 10.56
N CYS A 102 16.70 -17.36 10.45
CA CYS A 102 17.85 -18.03 9.87
C CYS A 102 17.84 -17.85 8.35
N PHE A 103 18.93 -17.32 7.80
CA PHE A 103 19.12 -17.12 6.37
C PHE A 103 19.07 -18.42 5.56
N CYS A 104 19.53 -19.55 6.12
CA CYS A 104 19.53 -20.84 5.43
C CYS A 104 18.19 -21.59 5.44
N CYS A 105 17.42 -21.51 6.52
CA CYS A 105 16.21 -22.35 6.68
C CYS A 105 14.93 -21.54 6.89
N GLY A 106 15.00 -20.21 6.90
CA GLY A 106 13.88 -19.31 7.14
C GLY A 106 13.26 -19.41 8.54
N THR A 107 13.78 -20.29 9.42
CA THR A 107 13.18 -20.52 10.73
C THR A 107 13.50 -19.37 11.69
N SER A 108 12.49 -18.92 12.44
CA SER A 108 12.67 -17.90 13.48
C SER A 108 13.59 -18.38 14.60
N ILE A 109 14.58 -17.57 14.95
CA ILE A 109 15.50 -17.78 16.06
C ILE A 109 14.82 -17.29 17.34
N ARG A 110 14.54 -18.22 18.26
CA ARG A 110 13.82 -17.91 19.52
C ARG A 110 14.58 -16.91 20.39
N HIS A 111 13.85 -16.14 21.19
CA HIS A 111 14.44 -15.28 22.22
C HIS A 111 15.34 -16.11 23.15
N ASN A 112 16.46 -15.52 23.58
CA ASN A 112 17.56 -16.14 24.34
C ASN A 112 18.28 -17.31 23.63
N ALA A 113 17.89 -17.70 22.42
CA ALA A 113 18.63 -18.71 21.67
C ALA A 113 19.94 -18.12 21.12
N CYS A 114 20.97 -18.96 21.07
CA CYS A 114 22.22 -18.59 20.40
C CYS A 114 22.01 -18.57 18.88
N TYR A 115 22.66 -17.65 18.19
CA TYR A 115 22.75 -17.63 16.73
C TYR A 115 24.11 -17.09 16.28
N TYR A 116 24.38 -17.23 14.99
CA TYR A 116 25.61 -16.80 14.36
C TYR A 116 25.31 -15.67 13.37
N TYR A 117 26.10 -14.61 13.35
CA TYR A 117 25.91 -13.46 12.45
C TYR A 117 27.26 -12.92 11.95
N ARG A 118 27.26 -12.20 10.84
CA ARG A 118 28.47 -11.57 10.29
C ARG A 118 28.76 -10.24 11.01
N LYS A 119 30.01 -10.03 11.45
CA LYS A 119 30.43 -8.85 12.24
C LYS A 119 30.31 -7.50 11.52
N GLU A 120 30.39 -7.49 10.20
CA GLU A 120 30.47 -6.26 9.39
C GLU A 120 29.10 -5.63 9.06
N GLU A 121 28.00 -6.29 9.45
CA GLU A 121 26.64 -5.85 9.17
C GLU A 121 25.86 -5.72 10.49
N GLU A 122 25.55 -4.50 10.93
CA GLU A 122 24.67 -4.27 12.09
C GLU A 122 23.22 -4.76 11.86
N ASP A 123 22.90 -5.13 10.62
CA ASP A 123 21.60 -5.56 10.17
C ASP A 123 21.39 -7.07 10.33
N THR A 124 20.23 -7.45 10.88
CA THR A 124 19.80 -8.83 11.18
C THR A 124 19.65 -9.77 9.98
N HIS A 125 20.13 -9.41 8.78
CA HIS A 125 19.79 -10.09 7.52
C HIS A 125 20.63 -11.35 7.28
N ASN A 126 21.82 -11.45 7.88
CA ASN A 126 22.74 -12.59 7.69
C ASN A 126 22.93 -13.40 8.98
N CYS A 127 21.82 -13.88 9.56
CA CYS A 127 21.82 -14.69 10.79
C CYS A 127 21.66 -16.18 10.47
N PHE A 128 22.39 -17.04 11.19
CA PHE A 128 22.34 -18.51 11.02
C PHE A 128 21.97 -19.17 12.36
N CYS A 129 20.99 -20.09 12.33
CA CYS A 129 20.62 -20.86 13.50
C CYS A 129 21.71 -21.91 13.84
N PRO A 130 21.77 -22.38 15.10
CA PRO A 130 22.75 -23.39 15.51
C PRO A 130 22.68 -24.69 14.71
N THR A 131 21.48 -25.05 14.24
CA THR A 131 21.26 -26.27 13.44
C THR A 131 21.90 -26.13 12.05
N CYS A 132 21.62 -25.05 11.32
CA CYS A 132 22.22 -24.81 10.00
C CYS A 132 23.73 -24.63 10.08
N TYR A 133 24.23 -23.92 11.10
CA TYR A 133 25.66 -23.76 11.33
C TYR A 133 26.37 -25.11 11.52
N ARG A 134 25.74 -26.04 12.26
CA ARG A 134 26.30 -27.37 12.53
C ARG A 134 26.17 -28.33 11.35
N ASN A 135 25.07 -28.25 10.60
CA ASN A 135 24.79 -29.14 9.47
C ASN A 135 25.68 -28.86 8.25
N ALA A 136 26.19 -27.63 8.10
CA ALA A 136 27.18 -27.31 7.08
C ALA A 136 28.48 -28.09 7.35
N ARG A 137 28.78 -29.08 6.49
CA ARG A 137 30.02 -29.87 6.54
C ARG A 137 31.16 -29.03 5.95
N GLY A 138 32.21 -28.78 6.73
CA GLY A 138 33.35 -27.93 6.35
C GLY A 138 33.37 -26.55 7.03
N GLY A 139 34.36 -25.73 6.67
CA GLY A 139 34.59 -24.38 7.21
C GLY A 139 33.63 -23.32 6.69
N ASN A 140 32.81 -23.63 5.67
CA ASN A 140 31.90 -22.69 5.01
C ASN A 140 30.45 -23.18 5.08
N ILE A 141 29.51 -22.24 5.05
CA ILE A 141 28.07 -22.46 4.93
C ILE A 141 27.66 -22.00 3.53
N THR A 142 27.20 -22.93 2.69
CA THR A 142 26.73 -22.63 1.33
C THR A 142 25.22 -22.81 1.23
N PHE A 143 24.53 -21.78 0.74
CA PHE A 143 23.08 -21.77 0.56
C PHE A 143 22.68 -20.84 -0.59
N ASN A 144 21.79 -21.28 -1.49
CA ASN A 144 21.33 -20.53 -2.67
C ASN A 144 22.46 -19.85 -3.47
N GLY A 145 23.57 -20.56 -3.72
CA GLY A 145 24.73 -20.04 -4.45
C GLY A 145 25.63 -19.07 -3.66
N THR A 146 25.24 -18.67 -2.45
CA THR A 146 26.04 -17.81 -1.56
C THR A 146 26.84 -18.67 -0.59
N THR A 147 28.14 -18.40 -0.44
CA THR A 147 29.02 -19.12 0.49
C THR A 147 29.56 -18.16 1.55
N VAL A 148 29.38 -18.50 2.82
CA VAL A 148 29.83 -17.70 3.98
C VAL A 148 30.79 -18.53 4.82
N SER A 149 31.99 -18.01 5.11
CA SER A 149 32.93 -18.69 5.99
C SER A 149 32.47 -18.63 7.45
N LYS A 150 32.62 -19.75 8.17
CA LYS A 150 32.32 -19.82 9.61
C LYS A 150 33.27 -18.96 10.44
N THR A 151 34.48 -18.66 9.95
CA THR A 151 35.43 -17.76 10.62
C THR A 151 34.93 -16.33 10.71
N ASP A 152 34.07 -15.93 9.77
CA ASP A 152 33.54 -14.57 9.67
C ASP A 152 32.26 -14.39 10.50
N LEU A 153 31.79 -15.48 11.11
CA LEU A 153 30.58 -15.55 11.91
C LEU A 153 30.89 -15.47 13.39
N CYS A 154 30.14 -14.63 14.08
CA CYS A 154 30.19 -14.47 15.52
C CYS A 154 28.96 -15.05 16.18
N LYS A 155 29.19 -15.77 17.27
CA LYS A 155 28.12 -16.34 18.08
C LYS A 155 27.64 -15.27 19.05
N THR A 156 26.33 -15.01 19.04
CA THR A 156 25.68 -14.14 20.03
C THR A 156 24.36 -14.76 20.48
N LYS A 157 23.70 -14.14 21.46
CA LYS A 157 22.37 -14.53 21.94
C LYS A 157 21.33 -13.54 21.43
N ASN A 158 20.14 -14.05 21.17
CA ASN A 158 18.99 -13.22 20.85
C ASN A 158 18.34 -12.67 22.14
N ASP A 159 19.08 -11.84 22.88
CA ASP A 159 18.67 -11.23 24.16
C ASP A 159 18.72 -9.69 24.13
N ARG A 160 19.18 -9.08 23.03
CA ARG A 160 19.29 -7.63 22.89
C ARG A 160 17.91 -6.97 22.95
N ARG A 161 17.72 -6.13 23.97
CA ARG A 161 16.54 -5.25 24.09
C ARG A 161 16.96 -3.81 23.76
N CYS A 162 16.11 -3.10 23.03
CA CYS A 162 16.33 -1.68 22.75
C CYS A 162 15.45 -0.85 23.69
N GLU A 163 16.04 0.11 24.35
CA GLU A 163 15.31 1.06 25.20
C GLU A 163 14.59 2.11 24.36
N GLU A 164 13.46 2.61 24.87
CA GLU A 164 12.77 3.77 24.31
C GLU A 164 13.60 5.03 24.56
N ALA A 165 13.74 5.87 23.53
CA ALA A 165 14.47 7.12 23.63
C ALA A 165 13.74 8.15 24.52
N TRP A 166 14.52 9.09 25.07
CA TRP A 166 14.08 10.11 26.03
C TRP A 166 14.28 11.52 25.47
N VAL A 167 13.32 12.41 25.76
CA VAL A 167 13.36 13.83 25.43
C VAL A 167 13.17 14.66 26.70
N GLN A 168 13.98 15.71 26.87
CA GLN A 168 13.89 16.63 27.99
C GLN A 168 13.17 17.91 27.58
N CYS A 169 12.18 18.33 28.36
CA CYS A 169 11.52 19.61 28.12
C CYS A 169 12.47 20.79 28.40
N SER A 170 12.61 21.70 27.44
CA SER A 170 13.41 22.92 27.61
C SER A 170 12.92 23.82 28.74
N LYS A 171 11.62 23.77 29.06
CA LYS A 171 10.97 24.62 30.08
C LYS A 171 11.02 24.02 31.49
N CYS A 172 10.33 22.90 31.73
CA CYS A 172 10.27 22.30 33.08
C CYS A 172 11.45 21.37 33.39
N LYS A 173 12.37 21.16 32.44
CA LYS A 173 13.55 20.27 32.55
C LYS A 173 13.23 18.81 32.90
N SER A 174 11.95 18.43 32.85
CA SER A 174 11.49 17.07 33.12
C SER A 174 11.67 16.17 31.90
N TRP A 175 12.01 14.90 32.16
CA TRP A 175 12.23 13.88 31.14
C TRP A 175 10.95 13.12 30.80
N GLN A 176 10.81 12.78 29.51
CA GLN A 176 9.67 12.03 28.98
C GLN A 176 10.16 11.05 27.91
N HIS A 177 9.53 9.87 27.82
CA HIS A 177 9.77 8.98 26.68
C HIS A 177 9.30 9.63 25.38
N HIS A 178 10.06 9.49 24.28
CA HIS A 178 9.69 10.00 22.95
C HIS A 178 8.27 9.59 22.56
N ILE A 179 7.93 8.32 22.78
CA ILE A 179 6.63 7.74 22.44
C ILE A 179 5.51 8.34 23.30
N CYS A 180 5.74 8.51 24.61
CA CYS A 180 4.76 9.14 25.51
C CYS A 180 4.51 10.60 25.13
N ALA A 181 5.58 11.32 24.78
CA ALA A 181 5.57 12.71 24.37
C ALA A 181 5.02 12.94 22.96
N LEU A 182 4.84 11.89 22.15
CA LEU A 182 4.58 12.00 20.70
C LEU A 182 5.62 12.90 20.00
N TYR A 183 6.88 12.79 20.43
CA TYR A 183 7.96 13.65 19.99
C TYR A 183 8.54 13.17 18.66
N ASN A 184 8.47 14.01 17.62
CA ASN A 184 9.05 13.72 16.32
C ASN A 184 10.46 14.29 16.20
N ASN A 185 11.47 13.43 16.36
CA ASN A 185 12.88 13.80 16.27
C ASN A 185 13.38 14.12 14.85
N THR A 186 12.64 13.79 13.79
CA THR A 186 13.07 14.09 12.40
C THR A 186 12.86 15.56 12.03
N ARG A 187 12.05 16.31 12.78
CA ARG A 187 11.87 17.76 12.57
C ARG A 187 13.05 18.59 13.07
N ASP A 188 13.85 18.03 13.98
CA ASP A 188 14.95 18.73 14.64
C ASP A 188 16.31 18.49 13.97
N LEU A 189 16.34 18.09 12.70
CA LEU A 189 17.57 17.96 11.90
C LEU A 189 18.41 19.25 11.86
N ASP A 190 17.78 20.41 12.06
CA ASP A 190 18.45 21.71 12.14
C ASP A 190 18.80 22.15 13.58
N ASN A 191 18.54 21.31 14.60
CA ASN A 191 18.79 21.56 16.03
C ASN A 191 18.30 22.93 16.55
N SER A 192 17.28 23.51 15.90
CA SER A 192 16.90 24.91 16.07
C SER A 192 15.61 25.12 16.86
N ALA A 193 14.86 24.06 17.17
CA ALA A 193 13.61 24.14 17.92
C ALA A 193 13.75 23.55 19.33
N GLU A 194 13.34 24.31 20.34
CA GLU A 194 13.27 23.84 21.72
C GLU A 194 12.03 22.96 21.94
N TYR A 195 12.20 21.75 22.51
CA TYR A 195 11.07 20.89 22.86
C TYR A 195 10.35 21.39 24.12
N ILE A 196 9.07 21.76 23.98
CA ILE A 196 8.17 22.08 25.09
C ILE A 196 7.18 20.92 25.28
N CYS A 197 7.11 20.38 26.50
CA CYS A 197 6.28 19.20 26.76
C CYS A 197 4.78 19.51 26.84
N LEU A 198 3.96 18.47 26.61
CA LEU A 198 2.50 18.55 26.64
C LEU A 198 1.95 19.24 27.91
N LEU A 199 2.48 18.90 29.09
CA LEU A 199 2.07 19.51 30.36
C LEU A 199 2.41 21.00 30.45
N CYS A 200 3.59 21.41 29.97
CA CYS A 200 3.97 22.82 29.92
C CYS A 200 3.08 23.61 28.95
N CYS A 201 2.73 23.02 27.81
CA CYS A 201 1.85 23.67 26.85
C CYS A 201 0.41 23.81 27.37
N LEU A 202 -0.10 22.78 28.07
CA LEU A 202 -1.40 22.83 28.76
C LEU A 202 -1.48 23.96 29.80
N ASN A 203 -0.42 24.12 30.59
CA ASN A 203 -0.36 25.13 31.65
C ASN A 203 -0.32 26.57 31.12
N GLU A 204 0.16 26.80 29.91
CA GLU A 204 0.27 28.14 29.32
C GLU A 204 -0.88 28.49 28.38
N ASN A 205 -1.88 27.62 28.19
CA ASN A 205 -2.87 27.75 27.11
C ASN A 205 -2.20 28.00 25.74
N ARG A 206 -0.98 27.50 25.52
CA ARG A 206 -0.35 27.55 24.21
C ARG A 206 -1.03 26.53 23.32
N ASN A 207 -1.73 27.00 22.31
CA ASN A 207 -2.27 26.15 21.23
C ASN A 207 -1.17 25.58 20.31
N ASP A 208 0.12 25.73 20.63
CA ASP A 208 1.23 25.34 19.76
C ASP A 208 1.68 23.87 19.92
N VAL A 209 0.91 23.02 20.63
CA VAL A 209 1.15 21.56 20.56
C VAL A 209 0.65 21.04 19.22
N ARG A 210 1.51 21.14 18.22
CA ARG A 210 1.25 20.60 16.89
C ARG A 210 1.57 19.11 16.90
N VAL A 211 0.58 18.25 17.15
CA VAL A 211 0.68 16.89 16.61
C VAL A 211 0.66 17.04 15.08
N PRO A 212 1.72 16.60 14.41
CA PRO A 212 1.89 16.90 13.01
C PRO A 212 0.96 16.03 12.18
N PHE A 213 0.03 16.68 11.49
CA PHE A 213 -0.88 16.14 10.47
C PHE A 213 -2.00 15.27 11.02
N ASP A 214 -3.23 15.68 10.73
CA ASP A 214 -4.38 14.80 10.93
C ASP A 214 -4.60 13.94 9.69
N ALA A 215 -5.06 12.70 9.88
CA ALA A 215 -5.44 11.82 8.78
C ALA A 215 -6.54 12.45 7.90
N LYS A 216 -7.41 13.28 8.48
CA LYS A 216 -8.45 14.00 7.76
C LYS A 216 -7.89 14.98 6.72
N ASP A 217 -6.70 15.53 6.95
CA ASP A 217 -6.07 16.54 6.09
C ASP A 217 -5.40 15.93 4.85
N PHE A 218 -5.26 14.60 4.80
CA PHE A 218 -4.68 13.92 3.65
C PHE A 218 -5.62 13.94 2.44
N PRO A 219 -5.06 13.92 1.21
CA PRO A 219 -5.84 13.93 -0.01
C PRO A 219 -6.94 12.86 -0.01
N ARG A 220 -8.15 13.31 -0.36
CA ARG A 220 -9.33 12.46 -0.52
C ARG A 220 -9.41 11.95 -1.96
N THR A 221 -9.95 10.75 -2.12
CA THR A 221 -10.25 10.13 -3.42
C THR A 221 -11.73 9.75 -3.49
N MET A 222 -12.23 9.48 -4.70
CA MET A 222 -13.61 9.02 -4.87
C MET A 222 -13.86 7.71 -4.11
N LEU A 223 -12.88 6.81 -4.07
CA LEU A 223 -12.94 5.58 -3.30
C LEU A 223 -12.99 5.85 -1.79
N SER A 224 -12.14 6.74 -1.25
CA SER A 224 -12.20 7.08 0.18
C SER A 224 -13.54 7.69 0.55
N ASP A 225 -14.03 8.62 -0.26
CA ASP A 225 -15.28 9.34 -0.01
C ASP A 225 -16.49 8.42 -0.07
N HIS A 226 -16.46 7.47 -1.00
CA HIS A 226 -17.48 6.44 -1.11
C HIS A 226 -17.53 5.55 0.14
N ILE A 227 -16.37 5.12 0.64
CA ILE A 227 -16.29 4.29 1.86
C ILE A 227 -16.71 5.10 3.09
N GLU A 228 -16.22 6.33 3.26
CA GLU A 228 -16.58 7.20 4.39
C GLU A 228 -18.08 7.53 4.39
N GLY A 229 -18.65 7.88 3.24
CA GLY A 229 -20.09 8.14 3.11
C GLY A 229 -20.93 6.91 3.43
N ARG A 230 -20.46 5.72 3.04
CA ARG A 230 -21.09 4.45 3.43
C ARG A 230 -21.00 4.22 4.94
N LEU A 231 -19.84 4.40 5.55
CA LEU A 231 -19.66 4.25 7.00
C LEU A 231 -20.60 5.18 7.75
N LEU A 232 -20.70 6.45 7.36
CA LEU A 232 -21.62 7.42 7.94
C LEU A 232 -23.07 6.94 7.86
N LYS A 233 -23.51 6.49 6.68
CA LYS A 233 -24.87 5.98 6.48
C LYS A 233 -25.16 4.75 7.33
N ARG A 234 -24.23 3.78 7.40
CA ARG A 234 -24.43 2.49 8.07
C ARG A 234 -24.33 2.60 9.58
N LEU A 235 -23.42 3.43 10.08
CA LEU A 235 -23.30 3.71 11.52
C LEU A 235 -24.49 4.53 12.03
N GLY A 236 -25.05 5.43 11.22
CA GLY A 236 -26.28 6.16 11.56
C GLY A 236 -27.54 5.30 11.68
N GLN A 237 -27.50 4.04 11.22
CA GLN A 237 -28.60 3.07 11.35
C GLN A 237 -28.51 2.22 12.63
N ILE A 238 -27.37 2.26 13.34
CA ILE A 238 -27.25 1.63 14.65
C ILE A 238 -27.99 2.49 15.67
N GLU A 239 -28.61 1.85 16.67
CA GLU A 239 -29.36 2.53 17.73
C GLU A 239 -28.56 3.72 18.30
N ARG A 240 -29.14 4.92 18.24
CA ARG A 240 -28.50 6.21 18.62
C ARG A 240 -27.89 6.19 20.03
N ASN A 241 -28.39 5.35 20.93
CA ASN A 241 -27.89 5.24 22.30
C ASN A 241 -26.58 4.44 22.43
N LYS A 242 -26.16 3.72 21.38
CA LYS A 242 -24.95 2.88 21.41
C LYS A 242 -23.71 3.61 20.89
N ILE A 243 -23.86 4.60 20.01
CA ILE A 243 -22.74 5.31 19.38
C ILE A 243 -22.90 6.81 19.62
N PRO A 244 -21.84 7.52 20.09
CA PRO A 244 -21.89 8.97 20.23
C PRO A 244 -22.29 9.67 18.93
N GLU A 245 -23.07 10.75 19.04
CA GLU A 245 -23.40 11.60 17.89
C GLU A 245 -22.11 12.19 17.28
N GLY A 246 -22.05 12.29 15.94
CA GLY A 246 -20.85 12.80 15.24
C GLY A 246 -19.68 11.82 15.14
N PHE A 247 -19.73 10.64 15.79
CA PHE A 247 -18.58 9.72 15.92
C PHE A 247 -17.81 9.46 14.62
N VAL A 248 -18.51 9.28 13.49
CA VAL A 248 -17.87 8.97 12.19
C VAL A 248 -17.14 10.17 11.61
N ALA A 249 -17.86 11.30 11.49
CA ALA A 249 -17.33 12.51 10.86
C ALA A 249 -16.12 13.07 11.63
N ASP A 250 -16.15 12.90 12.95
CA ASP A 250 -15.15 13.50 13.84
C ASP A 250 -13.95 12.57 14.10
N ASN A 251 -14.13 11.25 13.98
CA ASN A 251 -13.11 10.30 14.42
C ASN A 251 -12.64 9.28 13.37
N LEU A 252 -13.35 9.02 12.28
CA LEU A 252 -12.93 8.02 11.30
C LEU A 252 -12.47 8.70 10.00
N SER A 253 -11.32 8.28 9.49
CA SER A 253 -10.81 8.75 8.20
C SER A 253 -10.27 7.57 7.40
N VAL A 254 -10.78 7.38 6.18
CA VAL A 254 -10.29 6.37 5.25
C VAL A 254 -9.46 7.06 4.18
N ARG A 255 -8.23 6.60 3.94
CA ARG A 255 -7.36 7.22 2.93
C ARG A 255 -6.80 6.17 1.99
N VAL A 256 -6.87 6.46 0.70
CA VAL A 256 -6.14 5.71 -0.34
C VAL A 256 -4.75 6.30 -0.42
N VAL A 257 -3.77 5.59 0.14
CA VAL A 257 -2.38 6.08 0.25
C VAL A 257 -1.51 5.60 -0.91
N LEU A 258 -1.99 4.69 -1.76
CA LEU A 258 -1.32 4.28 -2.99
C LEU A 258 -2.39 3.94 -4.03
N SER A 259 -2.18 4.37 -5.27
CA SER A 259 -2.95 3.97 -6.45
C SER A 259 -2.02 4.07 -7.66
N VAL A 260 -1.37 2.95 -8.02
CA VAL A 260 -0.33 2.94 -9.06
C VAL A 260 -0.53 1.80 -10.05
N ASP A 261 -0.32 2.07 -11.33
CA ASP A 261 -0.32 1.05 -12.36
C ASP A 261 0.94 0.17 -12.24
N LYS A 262 0.73 -1.14 -12.25
CA LYS A 262 1.73 -2.20 -12.21
C LYS A 262 1.48 -3.20 -13.34
N HIS A 263 2.50 -3.98 -13.66
CA HIS A 263 2.41 -5.14 -14.53
C HIS A 263 2.91 -6.37 -13.76
N ILE A 264 2.28 -7.51 -14.00
CA ILE A 264 2.77 -8.81 -13.57
C ILE A 264 3.21 -9.60 -14.80
N GLU A 265 4.48 -9.96 -14.84
CA GLU A 265 5.02 -10.88 -15.84
C GLU A 265 4.62 -12.32 -15.49
N VAL A 266 4.13 -13.04 -16.49
CA VAL A 266 3.79 -14.45 -16.37
C VAL A 266 5.09 -15.25 -16.43
N LYS A 267 5.35 -16.01 -15.37
CA LYS A 267 6.58 -16.80 -15.27
C LYS A 267 6.62 -17.84 -16.39
N LYS A 268 7.80 -18.02 -16.99
CA LYS A 268 8.02 -19.00 -18.06
C LYS A 268 7.51 -20.40 -17.72
N GLN A 269 7.71 -20.86 -16.49
CA GLN A 269 7.20 -22.16 -16.01
C GLN A 269 5.68 -22.33 -16.15
N PHE A 270 4.92 -21.23 -16.03
CA PHE A 270 3.48 -21.24 -16.24
C PHE A 270 3.12 -21.18 -17.73
N LEU A 271 3.83 -20.38 -18.52
CA LEU A 271 3.67 -20.33 -19.98
C LEU A 271 3.96 -21.70 -20.65
N ASP A 272 4.96 -22.43 -20.15
CA ASP A 272 5.34 -23.77 -20.60
C ASP A 272 4.26 -24.84 -20.38
N ILE A 273 3.16 -24.51 -19.69
CA ILE A 273 1.98 -25.38 -19.58
C ILE A 273 1.21 -25.39 -20.92
N PHE A 274 1.24 -24.29 -21.66
CA PHE A 274 0.35 -24.04 -22.80
C PHE A 274 1.04 -24.11 -24.16
N GLU A 275 2.23 -24.73 -24.28
CA GLU A 275 3.05 -24.84 -25.51
C GLU A 275 2.25 -24.66 -26.84
N GLY A 276 2.21 -23.42 -27.38
CA GLY A 276 1.53 -23.08 -28.64
C GLY A 276 0.20 -22.32 -28.54
N ASP A 277 -0.39 -22.14 -27.36
CA ASP A 277 -1.56 -21.29 -27.13
C ASP A 277 -1.14 -19.82 -26.87
N ASN A 278 -1.92 -18.86 -27.36
CA ASN A 278 -1.66 -17.42 -27.22
C ASN A 278 -2.06 -16.89 -25.83
N TYR A 279 -1.46 -17.43 -24.77
CA TYR A 279 -1.65 -16.94 -23.40
C TYR A 279 -0.88 -15.64 -23.18
N PRO A 280 -1.46 -14.60 -22.54
CA PRO A 280 -0.76 -13.33 -22.32
C PRO A 280 0.54 -13.50 -21.54
N ALA A 281 1.60 -12.82 -21.97
CA ALA A 281 2.90 -12.84 -21.28
C ALA A 281 2.92 -11.94 -20.04
N GLU A 282 2.01 -10.97 -19.95
CA GLU A 282 1.88 -10.05 -18.82
C GLU A 282 0.43 -9.61 -18.61
N PHE A 283 0.13 -9.14 -17.41
CA PHE A 283 -1.15 -8.50 -17.08
C PHE A 283 -0.92 -7.16 -16.38
N SER A 284 -1.53 -6.10 -16.90
CA SER A 284 -1.54 -4.80 -16.22
C SER A 284 -2.66 -4.71 -15.18
N TYR A 285 -2.38 -4.06 -14.06
CA TYR A 285 -3.34 -3.82 -12.98
C TYR A 285 -3.03 -2.54 -12.21
N ALA A 286 -4.02 -1.99 -11.52
CA ALA A 286 -3.82 -0.91 -10.56
C ALA A 286 -3.67 -1.50 -9.15
N SER A 287 -2.57 -1.16 -8.48
CA SER A 287 -2.30 -1.50 -7.08
C SER A 287 -2.82 -0.40 -6.17
N LYS A 288 -3.76 -0.73 -5.28
CA LYS A 288 -4.33 0.22 -4.31
C LYS A 288 -4.04 -0.18 -2.86
N VAL A 289 -3.76 0.82 -2.02
CA VAL A 289 -3.61 0.65 -0.57
C VAL A 289 -4.59 1.57 0.16
N ILE A 290 -5.48 0.98 0.94
CA ILE A 290 -6.51 1.67 1.72
C ILE A 290 -6.19 1.54 3.20
N LEU A 291 -6.11 2.66 3.91
CA LEU A 291 -5.90 2.72 5.36
C LEU A 291 -7.12 3.31 6.06
N LEU A 292 -7.44 2.79 7.25
CA LEU A 292 -8.40 3.39 8.18
C LEU A 292 -7.62 3.99 9.36
N PHE A 293 -7.87 5.26 9.62
CA PHE A 293 -7.44 5.97 10.82
C PHE A 293 -8.63 6.21 11.72
N GLN A 294 -8.39 6.10 13.03
CA GLN A 294 -9.29 6.58 14.05
C GLN A 294 -8.59 7.60 14.95
N LYS A 295 -9.21 8.76 15.18
CA LYS A 295 -8.79 9.70 16.20
C LYS A 295 -9.14 9.15 17.59
N ILE A 296 -8.11 8.75 18.35
CA ILE A 296 -8.22 8.19 19.70
C ILE A 296 -7.45 9.07 20.67
N ASP A 297 -8.14 9.63 21.66
CA ASP A 297 -7.58 10.59 22.63
C ASP A 297 -6.89 11.78 21.88
N GLY A 298 -7.51 12.24 20.80
CA GLY A 298 -7.01 13.33 19.94
C GLY A 298 -5.94 12.96 18.92
N VAL A 299 -5.46 11.72 18.90
CA VAL A 299 -4.35 11.29 18.03
C VAL A 299 -4.86 10.27 17.02
N ASP A 300 -4.53 10.45 15.74
CA ASP A 300 -4.86 9.48 14.71
C ASP A 300 -4.08 8.18 14.89
N VAL A 301 -4.81 7.06 14.94
CA VAL A 301 -4.27 5.70 15.01
C VAL A 301 -4.68 4.95 13.75
N CYS A 302 -3.71 4.46 12.99
CA CYS A 302 -3.95 3.57 11.86
C CYS A 302 -4.36 2.19 12.38
N LEU A 303 -5.60 1.79 12.10
CA LEU A 303 -6.23 0.60 12.68
C LEU A 303 -6.39 -0.56 11.70
N PHE A 304 -6.49 -0.26 10.41
CA PHE A 304 -6.76 -1.26 9.37
C PHE A 304 -6.07 -0.86 8.08
N ALA A 305 -5.56 -1.85 7.36
CA ALA A 305 -4.91 -1.69 6.07
C ALA A 305 -5.37 -2.79 5.11
N MET A 306 -5.61 -2.42 3.85
CA MET A 306 -5.99 -3.35 2.79
C MET A 306 -5.24 -3.05 1.49
N TYR A 307 -4.64 -4.09 0.90
CA TYR A 307 -3.98 -4.07 -0.39
C TYR A 307 -4.85 -4.78 -1.42
N ALA A 308 -5.09 -4.14 -2.55
CA ALA A 308 -5.88 -4.71 -3.63
C ALA A 308 -5.23 -4.51 -5.01
N GLN A 309 -5.42 -5.50 -5.88
CA GLN A 309 -5.05 -5.48 -7.29
C GLN A 309 -6.33 -5.38 -8.12
N GLU A 310 -6.44 -4.32 -8.92
CA GLU A 310 -7.58 -4.06 -9.80
C GLU A 310 -7.18 -4.26 -11.26
N PHE A 311 -7.68 -5.32 -11.90
CA PHE A 311 -7.45 -5.61 -13.31
C PHE A 311 -8.61 -5.06 -14.14
N GLY A 312 -8.35 -3.97 -14.87
CA GLY A 312 -9.38 -3.24 -15.60
C GLY A 312 -9.95 -3.99 -16.82
N SER A 313 -10.81 -3.29 -17.56
CA SER A 313 -11.39 -3.76 -18.80
C SER A 313 -10.41 -3.85 -19.95
N GLU A 314 -9.35 -3.06 -19.90
CA GLU A 314 -8.21 -3.08 -20.82
C GLU A 314 -7.29 -4.28 -20.60
N CYS A 315 -7.37 -4.94 -19.43
CA CYS A 315 -6.56 -6.10 -19.13
C CYS A 315 -7.03 -7.32 -19.95
N GLY A 316 -6.08 -8.15 -20.38
CA GLY A 316 -6.38 -9.39 -21.10
C GLY A 316 -7.09 -10.43 -20.23
N TYR A 317 -7.82 -11.33 -20.88
CA TYR A 317 -8.33 -12.56 -20.25
C TYR A 317 -7.14 -13.44 -19.80
N PRO A 318 -7.19 -14.13 -18.63
CA PRO A 318 -8.32 -14.33 -17.72
C PRO A 318 -8.52 -13.26 -16.63
N ASN A 319 -7.68 -12.23 -16.55
CA ASN A 319 -7.73 -11.25 -15.46
C ASN A 319 -8.71 -10.09 -15.70
N GLN A 320 -9.18 -9.91 -16.93
CA GLN A 320 -10.07 -8.82 -17.32
C GLN A 320 -11.22 -8.59 -16.33
N ARG A 321 -11.38 -7.34 -15.89
CA ARG A 321 -12.40 -6.87 -14.92
C ARG A 321 -12.42 -7.63 -13.59
N SER A 322 -11.28 -8.15 -13.15
CA SER A 322 -11.14 -8.87 -11.89
C SER A 322 -10.47 -8.04 -10.80
N ILE A 323 -10.76 -8.37 -9.55
CA ILE A 323 -10.15 -7.75 -8.37
C ILE A 323 -9.54 -8.86 -7.53
N TYR A 324 -8.36 -8.65 -6.98
CA TYR A 324 -7.77 -9.55 -5.99
C TYR A 324 -7.41 -8.77 -4.72
N ILE A 325 -7.96 -9.20 -3.58
CA ILE A 325 -7.59 -8.63 -2.26
C ILE A 325 -6.34 -9.38 -1.79
N SER A 326 -5.18 -8.74 -1.94
CA SER A 326 -3.89 -9.39 -1.67
C SER A 326 -3.63 -9.54 -0.18
N TYR A 327 -3.86 -8.48 0.60
CA TYR A 327 -3.57 -8.47 2.03
C TYR A 327 -4.57 -7.60 2.79
N LEU A 328 -4.91 -8.03 3.99
CA LEU A 328 -5.74 -7.30 4.94
C LEU A 328 -5.17 -7.53 6.32
N ASP A 329 -4.95 -6.45 7.07
CA ASP A 329 -4.43 -6.51 8.43
C ASP A 329 -5.07 -5.44 9.32
N SER A 330 -5.05 -5.64 10.64
CA SER A 330 -5.63 -4.69 11.58
C SER A 330 -5.04 -4.79 12.98
N VAL A 331 -5.12 -3.69 13.74
CA VAL A 331 -4.77 -3.66 15.17
C VAL A 331 -6.03 -3.45 16.01
N LYS A 332 -6.03 -4.02 17.22
CA LYS A 332 -7.25 -4.19 18.03
C LYS A 332 -7.87 -2.90 18.60
N TYR A 333 -7.18 -1.77 18.53
CA TYR A 333 -7.44 -0.58 19.37
C TYR A 333 -8.67 0.26 19.00
N PHE A 334 -9.49 -0.19 18.06
CA PHE A 334 -10.72 0.51 17.69
C PHE A 334 -11.58 0.80 18.92
N ARG A 335 -12.00 2.06 19.07
CA ARG A 335 -12.88 2.52 20.15
C ARG A 335 -14.20 3.07 19.58
N PRO A 336 -15.30 3.08 20.34
CA PRO A 336 -15.47 2.41 21.61
C PRO A 336 -15.51 0.88 21.44
N GLU A 337 -15.08 0.14 22.47
CA GLU A 337 -15.08 -1.34 22.49
C GLU A 337 -16.48 -1.88 22.82
N ILE A 338 -17.46 -1.60 21.95
CA ILE A 338 -18.86 -2.02 22.13
C ILE A 338 -19.27 -3.13 21.16
N HIS A 339 -20.34 -3.83 21.51
CA HIS A 339 -21.00 -4.81 20.67
C HIS A 339 -22.29 -4.24 20.10
N ILE A 340 -22.47 -4.36 18.78
CA ILE A 340 -23.69 -3.93 18.09
C ILE A 340 -24.73 -5.04 18.07
N SER A 341 -24.28 -6.30 18.13
CA SER A 341 -25.09 -7.50 18.29
C SER A 341 -24.35 -8.52 19.14
N ALA A 342 -25.01 -9.63 19.52
CA ALA A 342 -24.39 -10.69 20.33
C ALA A 342 -23.10 -11.28 19.72
N THR A 343 -22.94 -11.20 18.40
CA THR A 343 -21.85 -11.82 17.66
C THR A 343 -20.93 -10.82 16.95
N GLU A 344 -21.23 -9.52 17.01
CA GLU A 344 -20.50 -8.51 16.24
C GLU A 344 -20.13 -7.28 17.07
N SER A 345 -18.83 -7.03 17.16
CA SER A 345 -18.28 -5.79 17.71
C SER A 345 -18.40 -4.62 16.72
N LEU A 346 -18.45 -3.39 17.22
CA LEU A 346 -18.42 -2.20 16.37
C LEU A 346 -17.18 -2.17 15.45
N ARG A 347 -16.02 -2.60 15.97
CA ARG A 347 -14.79 -2.75 15.19
C ARG A 347 -14.99 -3.67 13.99
N THR A 348 -15.52 -4.87 14.24
CA THR A 348 -15.82 -5.86 13.20
C THR A 348 -16.79 -5.30 12.16
N PHE A 349 -17.84 -4.62 12.63
CA PHE A 349 -18.81 -3.98 11.75
C PHE A 349 -18.17 -2.94 10.82
N VAL A 350 -17.34 -2.04 11.35
CA VAL A 350 -16.64 -1.03 10.54
C VAL A 350 -15.73 -1.70 9.50
N TYR A 351 -14.97 -2.72 9.89
CA TYR A 351 -14.08 -3.43 8.94
C TYR A 351 -14.87 -4.15 7.85
N HIS A 352 -16.01 -4.76 8.19
CA HIS A 352 -16.94 -5.33 7.21
C HIS A 352 -17.46 -4.24 6.27
N GLU A 353 -17.91 -3.09 6.79
CA GLU A 353 -18.47 -2.02 5.97
C GLU A 353 -17.44 -1.35 5.05
N ILE A 354 -16.15 -1.33 5.42
CA ILE A 354 -15.04 -0.92 4.53
C ILE A 354 -14.89 -1.90 3.37
N LEU A 355 -14.81 -3.20 3.65
CA LEU A 355 -14.71 -4.25 2.62
C LEU A 355 -15.92 -4.20 1.67
N ILE A 356 -17.12 -4.11 2.22
CA ILE A 356 -18.36 -4.04 1.43
C ILE A 356 -18.43 -2.74 0.63
N GLY A 357 -17.99 -1.61 1.21
CA GLY A 357 -17.90 -0.33 0.52
C GLY A 357 -16.95 -0.36 -0.67
N TYR A 358 -15.79 -1.01 -0.50
CA TYR A 358 -14.86 -1.25 -1.60
C TYR A 358 -15.48 -2.11 -2.71
N LEU A 359 -16.14 -3.23 -2.37
CA LEU A 359 -16.80 -4.08 -3.36
C LEU A 359 -17.94 -3.36 -4.12
N ASP A 360 -18.75 -2.56 -3.41
CA ASP A 360 -19.80 -1.73 -4.02
C ASP A 360 -19.21 -0.69 -4.98
N PHE A 361 -18.10 -0.06 -4.58
CA PHE A 361 -17.40 0.88 -5.43
C PHE A 361 -16.89 0.24 -6.72
N CYS A 362 -16.22 -0.91 -6.61
CA CYS A 362 -15.71 -1.62 -7.77
C CYS A 362 -16.85 -2.16 -8.66
N LYS A 363 -17.97 -2.62 -8.09
CA LYS A 363 -19.17 -3.00 -8.85
C LYS A 363 -19.66 -1.84 -9.72
N LYS A 364 -19.76 -0.63 -9.13
CA LYS A 364 -20.18 0.61 -9.83
C LYS A 364 -19.21 1.01 -10.94
N ARG A 365 -17.92 0.68 -10.80
CA ARG A 365 -16.89 0.86 -11.83
C ARG A 365 -16.86 -0.24 -12.90
N GLY A 366 -17.73 -1.25 -12.81
CA GLY A 366 -17.84 -2.30 -13.83
C GLY A 366 -16.87 -3.46 -13.66
N PHE A 367 -16.28 -3.66 -12.48
CA PHE A 367 -15.61 -4.91 -12.14
C PHE A 367 -16.63 -6.04 -11.96
N THR A 368 -16.26 -7.25 -12.35
CA THR A 368 -17.19 -8.40 -12.44
C THR A 368 -17.00 -9.39 -11.30
N THR A 369 -15.74 -9.63 -10.92
CA THR A 369 -15.39 -10.70 -9.99
C THR A 369 -14.28 -10.25 -9.05
N CYS A 370 -14.45 -10.52 -7.76
CA CYS A 370 -13.42 -10.34 -6.75
C CYS A 370 -12.97 -11.71 -6.21
N TYR A 371 -11.67 -11.87 -6.05
CA TYR A 371 -11.02 -13.06 -5.53
C TYR A 371 -10.40 -12.75 -4.17
N ILE A 372 -10.64 -13.63 -3.20
CA ILE A 372 -10.12 -13.49 -1.84
C ILE A 372 -9.51 -14.82 -1.44
N TRP A 373 -8.24 -14.79 -1.04
CA TRP A 373 -7.59 -15.91 -0.38
C TRP A 373 -7.58 -15.70 1.14
N SER A 374 -8.35 -16.50 1.86
CA SER A 374 -8.45 -16.46 3.32
C SER A 374 -7.27 -17.17 3.98
N CYS A 375 -6.11 -16.53 4.00
CA CYS A 375 -4.90 -17.02 4.65
C CYS A 375 -4.55 -16.18 5.90
N PRO A 376 -4.71 -16.71 7.13
CA PRO A 376 -4.24 -16.01 8.31
C PRO A 376 -2.70 -16.05 8.38
N PRO A 377 -2.05 -15.04 8.99
CA PRO A 377 -0.60 -15.05 9.10
C PRO A 377 -0.14 -16.20 9.98
N ILE A 378 1.07 -16.69 9.73
CA ILE A 378 1.71 -17.67 10.60
C ILE A 378 1.88 -17.03 11.98
N LYS A 379 1.65 -17.79 13.05
CA LYS A 379 1.76 -17.29 14.41
C LYS A 379 3.15 -16.67 14.65
N GLY A 380 3.19 -15.38 14.97
CA GLY A 380 4.41 -14.62 15.21
C GLY A 380 4.93 -13.85 13.99
N GLU A 381 4.24 -13.93 12.86
CA GLU A 381 4.50 -13.08 11.69
C GLU A 381 3.47 -11.95 11.59
N ASP A 382 3.94 -10.78 11.17
CA ASP A 382 3.12 -9.61 10.91
C ASP A 382 2.86 -9.49 9.39
N TYR A 383 1.60 -9.31 8.99
CA TYR A 383 1.28 -9.14 7.57
C TYR A 383 1.65 -7.73 7.08
N ILE A 384 1.10 -6.69 7.73
CA ILE A 384 1.29 -5.28 7.39
C ILE A 384 1.77 -4.49 8.62
N PHE A 385 1.09 -4.59 9.77
CA PHE A 385 1.44 -3.81 10.95
C PHE A 385 2.54 -4.47 11.78
N TYR A 386 3.67 -3.79 11.96
CA TYR A 386 4.78 -4.34 12.72
C TYR A 386 4.46 -4.43 14.22
N CYS A 387 4.60 -5.63 14.77
CA CYS A 387 4.45 -5.98 16.18
C CYS A 387 3.02 -5.73 16.69
N HIS A 388 2.17 -6.75 16.55
CA HIS A 388 0.81 -6.73 17.08
C HIS A 388 0.77 -6.83 18.62
N PRO A 389 -0.29 -6.30 19.27
CA PRO A 389 -0.45 -6.43 20.72
C PRO A 389 -0.57 -7.90 21.13
N GLU A 390 0.15 -8.32 22.19
CA GLU A 390 0.14 -9.72 22.67
C GLU A 390 -1.26 -10.25 23.00
N SER A 391 -2.16 -9.36 23.41
CA SER A 391 -3.56 -9.70 23.72
C SER A 391 -4.46 -9.79 22.49
N GLN A 392 -3.99 -9.38 21.31
CA GLN A 392 -4.67 -9.59 20.05
C GLN A 392 -4.37 -11.01 19.55
N LYS A 393 -5.42 -11.83 19.46
CA LYS A 393 -5.32 -13.19 18.94
C LYS A 393 -5.37 -13.16 17.41
N THR A 394 -4.38 -13.74 16.75
CA THR A 394 -4.45 -14.04 15.32
C THR A 394 -5.57 -15.05 15.07
N PRO A 395 -6.51 -14.77 14.15
CA PRO A 395 -7.61 -15.69 13.86
C PRO A 395 -7.09 -17.01 13.30
N LYS A 396 -7.70 -18.13 13.71
CA LYS A 396 -7.47 -19.41 13.04
C LYS A 396 -8.09 -19.38 11.63
N ARG A 397 -7.65 -20.28 10.76
CA ARG A 397 -8.12 -20.39 9.36
C ARG A 397 -9.64 -20.38 9.25
N ASP A 398 -10.33 -21.23 10.01
CA ASP A 398 -11.80 -21.27 9.98
C ASP A 398 -12.43 -19.97 10.50
N GLN A 399 -11.85 -19.33 11.52
CA GLN A 399 -12.38 -18.07 12.06
C GLN A 399 -12.27 -16.93 11.05
N LEU A 400 -11.13 -16.83 10.36
CA LEU A 400 -10.94 -15.83 9.30
C LEU A 400 -11.89 -16.09 8.13
N ARG A 401 -12.07 -17.36 7.76
CA ARG A 401 -13.05 -17.74 6.72
C ARG A 401 -14.47 -17.33 7.10
N HIS A 402 -14.89 -17.58 8.34
CA HIS A 402 -16.21 -17.16 8.83
C HIS A 402 -16.36 -15.64 8.85
N TRP A 403 -15.29 -14.90 9.18
CA TRP A 403 -15.28 -13.44 9.15
C TRP A 403 -15.57 -12.91 7.74
N TYR A 404 -14.85 -13.39 6.72
CA TYR A 404 -15.11 -13.03 5.33
C TYR A 404 -16.53 -13.41 4.88
N HIS A 405 -16.97 -14.65 5.12
CA HIS A 405 -18.35 -15.05 4.77
C HIS A 405 -19.42 -14.21 5.49
N SER A 406 -19.15 -13.72 6.70
CA SER A 406 -20.07 -12.81 7.39
C SER A 406 -20.17 -11.47 6.65
N ALA A 407 -19.04 -10.88 6.24
CA ALA A 407 -19.04 -9.64 5.46
C ALA A 407 -19.73 -9.83 4.09
N LEU A 408 -19.40 -10.92 3.39
CA LEU A 408 -19.92 -11.19 2.05
C LEU A 408 -21.42 -11.51 2.07
N ARG A 409 -21.94 -12.21 3.09
CA ARG A 409 -23.40 -12.42 3.23
C ARG A 409 -24.15 -11.10 3.38
N LYS A 410 -23.63 -10.18 4.19
CA LYS A 410 -24.22 -8.82 4.30
C LYS A 410 -24.23 -8.09 2.96
N ALA A 411 -23.21 -8.26 2.14
CA ALA A 411 -23.16 -7.66 0.81
C ALA A 411 -24.13 -8.32 -0.19
N VAL A 412 -24.44 -9.62 -0.04
CA VAL A 412 -25.52 -10.27 -0.80
C VAL A 412 -26.88 -9.72 -0.40
N GLU A 413 -27.15 -9.59 0.89
CA GLU A 413 -28.42 -9.04 1.42
C GLU A 413 -28.66 -7.59 0.94
N GLN A 414 -27.59 -6.88 0.58
CA GLN A 414 -27.62 -5.51 0.09
C GLN A 414 -27.53 -5.41 -1.43
N ASP A 415 -27.67 -6.53 -2.15
CA ASP A 415 -27.59 -6.61 -3.62
C ASP A 415 -26.29 -6.04 -4.21
N ILE A 416 -25.20 -6.07 -3.44
CA ILE A 416 -23.86 -5.74 -3.93
C ILE A 416 -23.24 -6.97 -4.59
N ILE A 417 -23.34 -8.13 -3.94
CA ILE A 417 -22.83 -9.40 -4.48
C ILE A 417 -23.98 -10.20 -5.06
N VAL A 418 -23.83 -10.63 -6.31
CA VAL A 418 -24.85 -11.43 -7.00
C VAL A 418 -24.60 -12.94 -6.92
N GLY A 419 -23.37 -13.35 -6.57
CA GLY A 419 -23.00 -14.76 -6.46
C GLY A 419 -21.77 -14.99 -5.59
N LEU A 420 -21.75 -16.11 -4.88
CA LEU A 420 -20.64 -16.58 -4.07
C LEU A 420 -20.32 -18.03 -4.43
N SER A 421 -19.05 -18.29 -4.69
CA SER A 421 -18.50 -19.61 -4.97
C SER A 421 -17.10 -19.72 -4.37
N ASN A 422 -16.44 -20.85 -4.61
CA ASN A 422 -15.00 -21.00 -4.45
C ASN A 422 -14.34 -21.38 -5.77
N ILE A 423 -13.00 -21.27 -5.84
CA ILE A 423 -12.23 -21.55 -7.05
C ILE A 423 -12.44 -22.98 -7.57
N PHE A 424 -12.53 -23.96 -6.67
CA PHE A 424 -12.72 -25.35 -7.05
C PHE A 424 -14.05 -25.57 -7.76
N ASP A 425 -15.15 -25.18 -7.12
CA ASP A 425 -16.50 -25.34 -7.67
C ASP A 425 -16.69 -24.46 -8.92
N TYR A 426 -16.02 -23.31 -8.98
CA TYR A 426 -16.10 -22.40 -10.12
C TYR A 426 -15.34 -22.89 -11.35
N PHE A 427 -14.09 -23.38 -11.21
CA PHE A 427 -13.24 -23.71 -12.36
C PHE A 427 -13.03 -25.21 -12.60
N PHE A 428 -13.13 -26.05 -11.58
CA PHE A 428 -12.76 -27.48 -11.67
C PHE A 428 -13.97 -28.40 -11.84
N VAL A 429 -15.16 -27.99 -11.41
CA VAL A 429 -16.38 -28.80 -11.56
C VAL A 429 -17.01 -28.56 -12.95
N PRO A 430 -17.13 -29.59 -13.81
CA PRO A 430 -17.85 -29.45 -15.08
C PRO A 430 -19.36 -29.31 -14.78
N THR A 431 -19.98 -28.16 -15.09
CA THR A 431 -21.44 -28.08 -15.16
C THR A 431 -21.90 -28.85 -16.40
N GLY A 432 -22.93 -29.68 -16.32
CA GLY A 432 -23.29 -30.74 -17.30
C GLY A 432 -23.53 -30.36 -18.78
N LYS A 433 -23.23 -29.12 -19.19
CA LYS A 433 -23.13 -28.63 -20.58
C LYS A 433 -21.94 -27.65 -20.78
N ARG A 434 -20.91 -27.68 -19.92
CA ARG A 434 -19.67 -26.91 -20.09
C ARG A 434 -18.89 -27.52 -21.25
N GLU A 435 -19.06 -26.96 -22.44
CA GLU A 435 -18.01 -27.05 -23.48
C GLU A 435 -16.74 -26.28 -23.08
N SER A 436 -16.75 -25.57 -21.94
CA SER A 436 -15.57 -24.87 -21.44
C SER A 436 -14.57 -25.86 -20.84
N LYS A 437 -13.52 -26.19 -21.61
CA LYS A 437 -12.33 -26.97 -21.20
C LYS A 437 -11.86 -26.56 -19.78
N VAL A 438 -11.64 -27.53 -18.90
CA VAL A 438 -10.95 -27.29 -17.61
C VAL A 438 -9.47 -27.13 -17.94
N THR A 439 -8.98 -25.90 -17.87
CA THR A 439 -7.62 -25.51 -18.28
C THR A 439 -7.09 -24.44 -17.34
N ALA A 440 -5.79 -24.47 -17.09
CA ALA A 440 -5.11 -23.45 -16.30
C ALA A 440 -5.19 -22.07 -16.95
N ALA A 441 -5.38 -21.98 -18.28
CA ALA A 441 -5.49 -20.72 -19.02
C ALA A 441 -6.73 -19.88 -18.66
N ARG A 442 -7.68 -20.47 -17.92
CA ARG A 442 -8.89 -19.78 -17.44
C ARG A 442 -8.77 -19.31 -15.99
N LEU A 443 -7.76 -19.75 -15.26
CA LEU A 443 -7.53 -19.30 -13.89
C LEU A 443 -6.90 -17.90 -13.94
N PRO A 444 -7.43 -16.91 -13.21
CA PRO A 444 -6.79 -15.61 -13.10
C PRO A 444 -5.35 -15.71 -12.57
N TYR A 445 -4.45 -14.87 -13.08
CA TYR A 445 -3.04 -14.86 -12.70
C TYR A 445 -2.72 -13.63 -11.84
N PHE A 446 -2.68 -13.77 -10.52
CA PHE A 446 -2.45 -12.67 -9.58
C PHE A 446 -1.06 -12.68 -8.95
N ASP A 447 -0.58 -11.50 -8.54
CA ASP A 447 0.70 -11.39 -7.83
C ASP A 447 0.57 -11.91 -6.40
N GLY A 448 1.51 -12.76 -5.99
CA GLY A 448 1.58 -13.36 -4.65
C GLY A 448 0.46 -14.34 -4.31
N ASP A 449 -0.29 -14.83 -5.30
CA ASP A 449 -1.36 -15.80 -5.09
C ASP A 449 -0.88 -17.27 -5.01
N PHE A 450 -1.66 -18.11 -4.33
CA PHE A 450 -1.39 -19.53 -4.10
C PHE A 450 -1.43 -20.39 -5.37
N TRP A 451 -2.47 -20.31 -6.20
CA TRP A 451 -2.71 -21.32 -7.23
C TRP A 451 -1.75 -21.18 -8.41
N CYS A 452 -1.28 -19.97 -8.71
CA CYS A 452 -0.23 -19.75 -9.70
C CYS A 452 1.04 -20.54 -9.31
N GLY A 453 1.49 -20.39 -8.06
CA GLY A 453 2.64 -21.11 -7.51
C GLY A 453 2.44 -22.63 -7.55
N ALA A 454 1.31 -23.09 -7.02
CA ALA A 454 0.98 -24.52 -7.00
C ALA A 454 0.90 -25.13 -8.42
N ALA A 455 0.34 -24.40 -9.39
CA ALA A 455 0.28 -24.86 -10.78
C ALA A 455 1.68 -25.03 -11.39
N MET A 456 2.58 -24.07 -11.16
CA MET A 456 3.98 -24.14 -11.64
C MET A 456 4.75 -25.29 -10.97
N ASP A 457 4.56 -25.49 -9.67
CA ASP A 457 5.17 -26.61 -8.94
C ASP A 457 4.70 -27.94 -9.54
N LYS A 458 3.39 -28.10 -9.80
CA LYS A 458 2.85 -29.31 -10.45
C LYS A 458 3.35 -29.47 -11.88
N ALA A 459 3.48 -28.39 -12.65
CA ALA A 459 4.05 -28.45 -13.99
C ALA A 459 5.51 -28.94 -13.97
N SER A 460 6.31 -28.44 -13.03
CA SER A 460 7.71 -28.84 -12.85
C SER A 460 7.86 -30.27 -12.35
N GLU A 461 7.04 -30.71 -11.40
CA GLU A 461 6.98 -32.12 -10.97
C GLU A 461 6.69 -33.05 -12.16
N ILE A 462 5.71 -32.71 -13.01
CA ILE A 462 5.36 -33.51 -14.19
C ILE A 462 6.54 -33.58 -15.17
N GLU A 463 7.20 -32.44 -15.44
CA GLU A 463 8.34 -32.37 -16.34
C GLU A 463 9.50 -33.25 -15.84
N GLN A 464 9.83 -33.19 -14.55
CA GLN A 464 10.88 -33.99 -13.92
C GLN A 464 10.60 -35.51 -14.00
N HIS A 465 9.36 -35.94 -13.79
CA HIS A 465 9.01 -37.37 -13.83
C HIS A 465 8.94 -37.93 -15.26
N THR A 466 8.57 -37.10 -16.23
CA THR A 466 8.33 -37.56 -17.61
C THR A 466 9.47 -37.25 -18.56
N GLY A 467 10.38 -36.35 -18.20
CA GLY A 467 11.43 -35.83 -19.07
C GLY A 467 10.85 -35.14 -20.32
N GLY A 468 9.65 -34.57 -20.22
CA GLY A 468 8.95 -33.94 -21.35
C GLY A 468 8.45 -34.91 -22.42
N ASN A 469 8.51 -36.23 -22.18
CA ASN A 469 8.06 -37.22 -23.16
C ASN A 469 6.53 -37.32 -23.19
N ARG A 470 5.93 -37.01 -24.35
CA ARG A 470 4.47 -37.01 -24.58
C ARG A 470 3.81 -38.34 -24.22
N GLU A 471 4.40 -39.47 -24.57
CA GLU A 471 3.81 -40.79 -24.30
C GLU A 471 3.79 -41.10 -22.80
N LYS A 472 4.82 -40.67 -22.06
CA LYS A 472 4.87 -40.81 -20.60
C LYS A 472 3.82 -39.92 -19.92
N ILE A 473 3.62 -38.70 -20.41
CA ILE A 473 2.57 -37.79 -19.92
C ILE A 473 1.18 -38.40 -20.15
N LEU A 474 0.91 -38.92 -21.35
CA LEU A 474 -0.38 -39.54 -21.69
C LEU A 474 -0.67 -40.78 -20.84
N LYS A 475 0.35 -41.58 -20.49
CA LYS A 475 0.21 -42.73 -19.58
C LYS A 475 -0.23 -42.35 -18.16
N LEU A 476 0.02 -41.11 -17.72
CA LEU A 476 -0.39 -40.61 -16.41
C LEU A 476 -1.86 -40.14 -16.38
N ILE A 477 -2.49 -39.96 -17.54
CA ILE A 477 -3.89 -39.54 -17.65
C ILE A 477 -4.80 -40.78 -17.63
N PRO A 478 -5.78 -40.89 -16.72
CA PRO A 478 -6.69 -42.04 -16.67
C PRO A 478 -7.45 -42.22 -17.99
N SER A 479 -7.52 -43.46 -18.49
CA SER A 479 -8.16 -43.79 -19.77
C SER A 479 -9.65 -43.40 -19.85
N ARG A 480 -10.34 -43.36 -18.70
CA ARG A 480 -11.73 -42.89 -18.60
C ARG A 480 -11.86 -41.38 -18.89
N SER A 481 -10.89 -40.58 -18.46
CA SER A 481 -10.84 -39.12 -18.70
C SER A 481 -10.57 -38.82 -20.18
N LEU A 482 -9.67 -39.58 -20.82
CA LEU A 482 -9.40 -39.47 -22.27
C LEU A 482 -10.66 -39.78 -23.11
N LYS A 483 -11.41 -40.83 -22.73
CA LYS A 483 -12.67 -41.21 -23.39
C LYS A 483 -13.79 -40.18 -23.19
N SER A 484 -13.93 -39.60 -21.99
CA SER A 484 -14.94 -38.56 -21.73
C SER A 484 -14.65 -37.23 -22.44
N MET A 485 -13.40 -36.99 -22.83
CA MET A 485 -12.99 -35.77 -23.53
C MET A 485 -13.08 -35.89 -25.07
N GLY A 486 -13.36 -37.08 -25.62
CA GLY A 486 -13.47 -37.28 -27.08
C GLY A 486 -12.16 -37.06 -27.86
N CYS A 487 -11.02 -36.91 -27.18
CA CYS A 487 -9.76 -36.51 -27.80
C CYS A 487 -8.89 -37.72 -28.16
N VAL A 488 -8.71 -37.97 -29.47
CA VAL A 488 -7.87 -39.07 -29.99
C VAL A 488 -6.39 -38.66 -30.15
N ASN A 489 -6.10 -37.35 -30.27
CA ASN A 489 -4.75 -36.80 -30.46
C ASN A 489 -4.53 -35.50 -29.68
N LEU A 490 -4.08 -35.58 -28.42
CA LEU A 490 -3.74 -34.41 -27.60
C LEU A 490 -2.34 -33.88 -27.90
N SER A 491 -2.19 -32.55 -28.00
CA SER A 491 -0.86 -31.92 -28.00
C SER A 491 -0.15 -32.15 -26.65
N LYS A 492 1.19 -32.07 -26.64
CA LYS A 492 1.98 -32.18 -25.41
C LYS A 492 1.53 -31.14 -24.37
N GLY A 493 1.38 -29.88 -24.79
CA GLY A 493 0.85 -28.79 -23.96
C GLY A 493 -0.55 -29.09 -23.41
N THR A 494 -1.49 -29.56 -24.24
CA THR A 494 -2.84 -29.88 -23.74
C THR A 494 -2.85 -31.03 -22.75
N ALA A 495 -2.05 -32.08 -22.97
CA ALA A 495 -1.94 -33.19 -22.03
C ALA A 495 -1.32 -32.72 -20.69
N LYS A 496 -0.32 -31.84 -20.75
CA LYS A 496 0.31 -31.22 -19.58
C LYS A 496 -0.68 -30.35 -18.79
N ASP A 497 -1.41 -29.47 -19.46
CA ASP A 497 -2.47 -28.63 -18.88
C ASP A 497 -3.53 -29.47 -18.14
N ILE A 498 -4.05 -30.53 -18.76
CA ILE A 498 -5.02 -31.43 -18.12
C ILE A 498 -4.45 -32.04 -16.84
N LEU A 499 -3.21 -32.52 -16.88
CA LEU A 499 -2.58 -33.18 -15.73
C LEU A 499 -2.26 -32.19 -14.61
N VAL A 500 -1.81 -30.98 -14.95
CA VAL A 500 -1.63 -29.88 -14.01
C VAL A 500 -2.95 -29.55 -13.33
N MET A 501 -4.03 -29.34 -14.09
CA MET A 501 -5.35 -29.04 -13.53
C MET A 501 -5.90 -30.17 -12.66
N GLN A 502 -5.69 -31.44 -13.03
CA GLN A 502 -6.09 -32.57 -12.19
C GLN A 502 -5.37 -32.57 -10.85
N LYS A 503 -4.03 -32.42 -10.84
CA LYS A 503 -3.22 -32.38 -9.61
C LYS A 503 -3.47 -31.12 -8.78
N LEU A 504 -3.65 -29.98 -9.43
CA LEU A 504 -3.97 -28.71 -8.77
C LEU A 504 -5.33 -28.79 -8.10
N GLY A 505 -6.35 -29.34 -8.78
CA GLY A 505 -7.67 -29.57 -8.20
C GLY A 505 -7.62 -30.46 -6.96
N GLN A 506 -6.84 -31.54 -7.00
CA GLN A 506 -6.61 -32.40 -5.82
C GLN A 506 -5.91 -31.66 -4.67
N THR A 507 -4.99 -30.75 -5.00
CA THR A 507 -4.31 -29.91 -4.00
C THR A 507 -5.28 -28.94 -3.33
N ILE A 508 -6.14 -28.27 -4.10
CA ILE A 508 -7.04 -27.22 -3.61
C ILE A 508 -8.26 -27.80 -2.86
N LEU A 509 -8.78 -28.95 -3.30
CA LEU A 509 -10.03 -29.53 -2.81
C LEU A 509 -10.18 -29.58 -1.27
N PRO A 510 -9.17 -29.99 -0.48
CA PRO A 510 -9.30 -30.11 0.98
C PRO A 510 -9.50 -28.76 1.70
N PHE A 511 -9.17 -27.66 1.05
CA PHE A 511 -9.26 -26.31 1.59
C PHE A 511 -9.89 -25.33 0.58
N LYS A 512 -10.78 -25.83 -0.28
CA LYS A 512 -11.42 -25.04 -1.34
C LYS A 512 -12.14 -23.79 -0.81
N GLU A 513 -12.72 -23.89 0.38
CA GLU A 513 -13.46 -22.78 1.01
C GLU A 513 -12.56 -21.60 1.44
N ASP A 514 -11.24 -21.79 1.43
CA ASP A 514 -10.29 -20.71 1.70
C ASP A 514 -10.08 -19.80 0.47
N PHE A 515 -10.55 -20.19 -0.72
CA PHE A 515 -10.45 -19.43 -1.97
C PHE A 515 -11.83 -18.98 -2.46
N MET A 516 -12.22 -17.77 -2.09
CA MET A 516 -13.55 -17.24 -2.39
C MET A 516 -13.57 -16.56 -3.75
N VAL A 517 -14.61 -16.86 -4.53
CA VAL A 517 -14.93 -16.18 -5.79
C VAL A 517 -16.23 -15.41 -5.57
N VAL A 518 -16.13 -14.09 -5.62
CA VAL A 518 -17.21 -13.14 -5.32
C VAL A 518 -17.66 -12.49 -6.62
N GLN A 519 -18.86 -12.79 -7.08
CA GLN A 519 -19.42 -12.24 -8.30
C GLN A 519 -20.16 -10.93 -8.00
N LEU A 520 -19.69 -9.83 -8.57
CA LEU A 520 -20.28 -8.49 -8.47
C LEU A 520 -21.32 -8.25 -9.56
N GLN A 521 -21.15 -8.91 -10.72
CA GLN A 521 -22.02 -8.79 -11.88
C GLN A 521 -22.43 -10.17 -12.39
N TYR A 522 -23.58 -10.27 -13.06
CA TYR A 522 -23.99 -11.50 -13.73
C TYR A 522 -23.16 -11.70 -14.98
N VAL A 523 -22.52 -12.87 -15.14
CA VAL A 523 -21.70 -13.20 -16.30
C VAL A 523 -22.32 -14.39 -17.02
N CYS A 524 -22.48 -14.28 -18.33
CA CYS A 524 -23.01 -15.36 -19.16
C CYS A 524 -22.08 -16.56 -19.12
N ILE A 525 -22.63 -17.75 -18.86
CA ILE A 525 -21.86 -18.99 -18.77
C ILE A 525 -21.23 -19.41 -20.11
N HIS A 526 -21.78 -18.97 -21.23
CA HIS A 526 -21.33 -19.36 -22.57
C HIS A 526 -20.33 -18.38 -23.18
N CYS A 527 -20.70 -17.09 -23.26
CA CYS A 527 -19.82 -16.09 -23.88
C CYS A 527 -18.88 -15.39 -22.90
N HIS A 528 -19.00 -15.66 -21.60
CA HIS A 528 -18.21 -15.04 -20.52
C HIS A 528 -18.27 -13.51 -20.48
N LYS A 529 -19.25 -12.91 -21.17
CA LYS A 529 -19.53 -11.47 -21.11
C LYS A 529 -20.52 -11.17 -19.99
N VAL A 530 -20.40 -9.97 -19.45
CA VAL A 530 -21.33 -9.45 -18.45
C VAL A 530 -22.73 -9.32 -19.06
N ILE A 531 -23.76 -9.70 -18.29
CA ILE A 531 -25.17 -9.58 -18.65
C ILE A 531 -25.68 -8.26 -18.07
N GLU A 532 -25.51 -7.19 -18.83
CA GLU A 532 -25.70 -5.81 -18.36
C GLU A 532 -27.12 -5.31 -18.57
N CYS A 533 -27.67 -5.59 -19.75
CA CYS A 533 -28.97 -5.12 -20.18
C CYS A 533 -29.66 -6.16 -21.06
N GLY A 534 -30.97 -6.00 -21.21
CA GLY A 534 -31.80 -6.96 -21.96
C GLY A 534 -32.17 -8.16 -21.10
N LYS A 535 -32.49 -9.28 -21.75
CA LYS A 535 -33.02 -10.44 -21.06
C LYS A 535 -31.90 -11.31 -20.47
N ARG A 536 -32.04 -11.67 -19.20
CA ARG A 536 -31.19 -12.61 -18.47
C ARG A 536 -32.00 -13.84 -18.12
N TRP A 537 -31.45 -15.03 -18.40
CA TRP A 537 -32.01 -16.30 -17.97
C TRP A 537 -31.15 -16.89 -16.86
N PHE A 538 -31.80 -17.36 -15.81
CA PHE A 538 -31.10 -17.96 -14.68
C PHE A 538 -31.81 -19.17 -14.09
N CYS A 539 -31.02 -20.06 -13.50
CA CYS A 539 -31.50 -21.24 -12.79
C CYS A 539 -31.58 -20.97 -11.29
N LYS A 540 -32.76 -21.17 -10.67
CA LYS A 540 -32.95 -20.94 -9.22
C LYS A 540 -32.21 -21.96 -8.37
N GLU A 541 -32.08 -23.17 -8.89
CA GLU A 541 -31.48 -24.33 -8.22
C GLU A 541 -29.95 -24.29 -8.32
N CYS A 542 -29.40 -23.96 -9.49
CA CYS A 542 -27.95 -23.91 -9.69
C CYS A 542 -27.33 -22.57 -9.29
N LYS A 543 -28.06 -21.45 -9.37
CA LYS A 543 -27.64 -20.06 -9.09
C LYS A 543 -26.49 -19.51 -9.95
N ILE A 544 -25.48 -20.31 -10.24
CA ILE A 544 -24.32 -19.99 -11.10
C ILE A 544 -24.67 -19.97 -12.59
N PHE A 545 -25.77 -20.61 -12.99
CA PHE A 545 -26.16 -20.69 -14.38
C PHE A 545 -26.90 -19.42 -14.79
N GLN A 546 -26.24 -18.64 -15.64
CA GLN A 546 -26.67 -17.34 -16.12
C GLN A 546 -26.46 -17.30 -17.65
N GLU A 547 -27.48 -16.98 -18.41
CA GLU A 547 -27.39 -16.82 -19.87
C GLU A 547 -27.83 -15.43 -20.28
N CYS A 548 -27.08 -14.83 -21.21
CA CYS A 548 -27.52 -13.62 -21.88
C CYS A 548 -28.45 -13.97 -23.05
N GLU A 549 -29.23 -12.98 -23.48
CA GLU A 549 -30.15 -13.07 -24.62
C GLU A 549 -29.52 -13.62 -25.91
N ARG A 550 -28.23 -13.37 -26.14
CA ARG A 550 -27.53 -13.88 -27.33
C ARG A 550 -27.17 -15.37 -27.25
N CYS A 551 -26.99 -15.90 -26.04
CA CYS A 551 -26.57 -17.29 -25.82
C CYS A 551 -27.72 -18.19 -25.38
N HIS A 552 -28.86 -17.61 -25.03
CA HIS A 552 -30.03 -18.37 -24.63
C HIS A 552 -30.62 -19.14 -25.81
N THR A 553 -30.85 -20.43 -25.61
CA THR A 553 -31.37 -21.35 -26.64
C THR A 553 -32.55 -22.20 -26.15
N PHE A 554 -32.55 -22.58 -24.88
CA PHE A 554 -33.58 -23.44 -24.29
C PHE A 554 -33.97 -22.94 -22.90
N ASP A 555 -35.25 -23.03 -22.56
CA ASP A 555 -35.78 -22.69 -21.23
C ASP A 555 -35.43 -23.71 -20.13
N SER A 556 -34.54 -24.67 -20.40
CA SER A 556 -34.06 -25.64 -19.42
C SER A 556 -32.62 -26.09 -19.66
N HIS A 557 -31.96 -26.51 -18.58
CA HIS A 557 -30.63 -27.12 -18.65
C HIS A 557 -30.55 -28.45 -17.90
N THR A 558 -29.58 -29.28 -18.25
CA THR A 558 -29.23 -30.47 -17.46
C THR A 558 -28.20 -30.09 -16.39
N SER A 559 -28.53 -30.30 -15.13
CA SER A 559 -27.65 -30.04 -13.99
C SER A 559 -26.52 -31.08 -13.90
N VAL A 560 -25.54 -30.81 -13.04
CA VAL A 560 -24.41 -31.74 -12.78
C VAL A 560 -24.90 -33.11 -12.28
N LYS A 561 -26.07 -33.14 -11.63
CA LYS A 561 -26.72 -34.36 -11.14
C LYS A 561 -27.59 -35.04 -12.19
N GLY A 562 -27.56 -34.59 -13.45
CA GLY A 562 -28.39 -35.12 -14.53
C GLY A 562 -29.85 -34.67 -14.49
N GLN A 563 -30.21 -33.73 -13.61
CA GLN A 563 -31.60 -33.26 -13.45
C GLN A 563 -31.90 -32.11 -14.41
N GLN A 564 -33.09 -32.10 -15.01
CA GLN A 564 -33.54 -30.95 -15.82
C GLN A 564 -34.01 -29.82 -14.91
N HIS A 565 -33.41 -28.64 -15.03
CA HIS A 565 -33.78 -27.44 -14.30
C HIS A 565 -34.33 -26.39 -15.26
N LYS A 566 -35.38 -25.66 -14.86
CA LYS A 566 -36.00 -24.60 -15.65
C LYS A 566 -35.24 -23.28 -15.49
N LEU A 567 -35.12 -22.53 -16.59
CA LEU A 567 -34.58 -21.18 -16.58
C LEU A 567 -35.70 -20.14 -16.44
N TYR A 568 -35.41 -19.09 -15.70
CA TYR A 568 -36.31 -17.97 -15.46
C TYR A 568 -35.74 -16.71 -16.08
N GLN A 569 -36.59 -15.99 -16.81
CA GLN A 569 -36.21 -14.74 -17.47
C GLN A 569 -36.43 -13.55 -16.53
N VAL A 570 -35.48 -12.62 -16.52
CA VAL A 570 -35.57 -11.30 -15.90
C VAL A 570 -35.03 -10.25 -16.88
N LEU A 571 -35.65 -9.08 -16.92
CA LEU A 571 -35.14 -7.93 -17.68
C LEU A 571 -34.12 -7.17 -16.83
N MET A 572 -32.96 -6.84 -17.43
CA MET A 572 -31.89 -6.08 -16.80
C MET A 572 -31.85 -4.64 -17.35
N GLU A 573 -31.74 -3.65 -16.47
CA GLU A 573 -31.71 -2.21 -16.80
C GLU A 573 -30.34 -1.58 -16.47
N GLY A 574 -29.24 -2.17 -16.97
CA GLY A 574 -27.88 -1.70 -16.67
C GLY A 574 -27.20 -0.95 -17.82
N ILE A 575 -26.35 0.03 -17.46
CA ILE A 575 -25.31 0.61 -18.33
C ILE A 575 -23.97 0.33 -17.65
N LEU A 576 -23.10 -0.45 -18.29
CA LEU A 576 -21.75 -0.65 -17.80
C LEU A 576 -20.90 0.57 -18.14
N ARG A 577 -20.27 1.15 -17.12
CA ARG A 577 -19.21 2.12 -17.32
C ARG A 577 -17.91 1.36 -17.56
N ASP A 578 -17.04 1.87 -18.43
CA ASP A 578 -15.65 1.40 -18.46
C ASP A 578 -15.06 1.49 -17.05
N THR A 579 -14.14 0.57 -16.72
CA THR A 579 -13.36 0.67 -15.48
C THR A 579 -12.46 1.87 -15.60
N THR A 580 -13.04 3.05 -15.38
CA THR A 580 -12.37 4.32 -15.60
C THR A 580 -11.19 4.35 -14.65
N LYS A 581 -9.99 4.53 -15.20
CA LYS A 581 -8.79 4.72 -14.37
C LYS A 581 -8.98 6.02 -13.61
N GLU A 582 -9.03 5.91 -12.29
CA GLU A 582 -9.04 7.09 -11.45
C GLU A 582 -7.64 7.69 -11.53
N LYS A 583 -7.57 8.98 -11.89
CA LYS A 583 -6.36 9.77 -11.68
C LYS A 583 -6.28 10.11 -10.19
N ASP A 584 -6.23 9.08 -9.35
CA ASP A 584 -6.07 9.24 -7.91
C ASP A 584 -4.71 9.88 -7.63
N ILE A 585 -4.66 10.71 -6.58
CA ILE A 585 -3.40 11.32 -6.15
C ILE A 585 -2.49 10.19 -5.63
N ILE A 586 -1.34 10.02 -6.27
CA ILE A 586 -0.33 9.05 -5.84
C ILE A 586 0.41 9.63 -4.64
N ILE A 587 0.16 9.07 -3.46
CA ILE A 587 0.91 9.40 -2.26
C ILE A 587 2.03 8.36 -2.11
N ASN A 588 3.29 8.80 -2.02
CA ASN A 588 4.46 7.99 -1.65
C ASN A 588 4.59 6.58 -2.30
N LYS A 589 4.96 6.55 -3.60
CA LYS A 589 5.15 5.32 -4.41
C LYS A 589 6.15 4.32 -3.82
N GLY A 590 7.10 4.72 -2.98
CA GLY A 590 8.14 3.82 -2.45
C GLY A 590 7.69 3.03 -1.21
N LEU A 591 7.07 3.72 -0.25
CA LEU A 591 6.77 3.16 1.07
C LEU A 591 5.67 2.09 1.02
N PHE A 592 4.58 2.36 0.31
CA PHE A 592 3.42 1.49 0.28
C PHE A 592 3.38 0.52 -0.91
N ASP A 593 4.40 0.54 -1.78
CA ASP A 593 4.41 -0.25 -3.03
C ASP A 593 4.17 -1.74 -2.82
N THR A 594 4.78 -2.28 -1.76
CA THR A 594 4.60 -3.66 -1.32
C THR A 594 4.40 -3.66 0.21
N ARG A 595 3.71 -4.67 0.73
CA ARG A 595 3.60 -4.85 2.19
C ARG A 595 4.98 -4.99 2.86
N TYR A 596 5.94 -5.56 2.14
CA TYR A 596 7.30 -5.77 2.65
C TYR A 596 8.02 -4.44 2.84
N ASN A 597 7.90 -3.50 1.90
CA ASN A 597 8.49 -2.17 2.02
C ASN A 597 7.96 -1.45 3.27
N PHE A 598 6.64 -1.46 3.46
CA PHE A 598 6.01 -0.82 4.61
C PHE A 598 6.40 -1.51 5.94
N LEU A 599 6.38 -2.84 5.97
CA LEU A 599 6.76 -3.60 7.17
C LEU A 599 8.23 -3.40 7.52
N SER A 600 9.13 -3.47 6.52
CA SER A 600 10.57 -3.24 6.66
C SER A 600 10.86 -1.81 7.14
N PHE A 601 10.15 -0.82 6.59
CA PHE A 601 10.20 0.56 7.06
C PHE A 601 9.81 0.68 8.53
N CYS A 602 8.70 0.06 8.95
CA CYS A 602 8.27 0.07 10.34
C CYS A 602 9.29 -0.63 11.26
N GLN A 603 9.86 -1.76 10.81
CA GLN A 603 10.89 -2.49 11.56
C GLN A 603 12.18 -1.68 11.75
N ARG A 604 12.67 -1.03 10.69
CA ARG A 604 13.89 -0.19 10.72
C ARG A 604 13.73 0.99 11.68
N ASN A 605 12.57 1.64 11.64
CA ASN A 605 12.26 2.79 12.48
C ASN A 605 11.67 2.44 13.85
N ARG A 606 11.49 1.15 14.16
CA ARG A 606 10.87 0.65 15.40
C ARG A 606 9.44 1.17 15.63
N PHE A 607 8.68 1.36 14.56
CA PHE A 607 7.26 1.73 14.60
C PHE A 607 6.42 0.48 14.90
N GLN A 608 6.25 0.21 16.20
CA GLN A 608 5.50 -0.93 16.72
C GLN A 608 4.03 -0.56 16.98
N PHE A 609 3.16 -1.57 16.97
CA PHE A 609 1.73 -1.43 17.26
C PHE A 609 1.28 -2.27 18.47
N ASP A 610 2.21 -2.72 19.31
CA ASP A 610 1.97 -3.68 20.39
C ASP A 610 1.34 -3.07 21.65
N THR A 611 1.41 -1.75 21.77
CA THR A 611 0.65 -0.96 22.75
C THR A 611 -0.03 0.22 22.05
N LEU A 612 -1.10 0.79 22.65
CA LEU A 612 -1.77 1.95 22.03
C LEU A 612 -0.84 3.16 21.95
N ARG A 613 0.01 3.40 22.97
CA ARG A 613 0.96 4.52 22.94
C ARG A 613 1.91 4.42 21.73
N ARG A 614 2.37 3.20 21.42
CA ARG A 614 3.21 2.93 20.26
C ARG A 614 2.42 3.01 18.95
N ALA A 615 1.20 2.48 18.91
CA ALA A 615 0.34 2.61 17.74
C ALA A 615 0.03 4.08 17.38
N LYS A 616 -0.23 4.93 18.38
CA LYS A 616 -0.38 6.39 18.22
C LYS A 616 0.89 7.02 17.65
N TYR A 617 2.04 6.76 18.28
CA TYR A 617 3.32 7.29 17.83
C TYR A 617 3.68 6.83 16.40
N SER A 618 3.58 5.53 16.13
CA SER A 618 3.82 4.94 14.82
C SER A 618 2.92 5.55 13.75
N SER A 619 1.63 5.73 14.04
CA SER A 619 0.66 6.33 13.12
C SER A 619 0.97 7.80 12.83
N MET A 620 1.29 8.58 13.87
CA MET A 620 1.74 9.97 13.72
C MET A 620 2.99 10.05 12.84
N MET A 621 3.98 9.17 13.06
CA MET A 621 5.19 9.13 12.24
C MET A 621 4.86 8.73 10.79
N ILE A 622 4.00 7.73 10.57
CA ILE A 622 3.56 7.33 9.22
C ILE A 622 2.90 8.51 8.48
N LEU A 623 2.00 9.25 9.13
CA LEU A 623 1.40 10.46 8.57
C LEU A 623 2.47 11.53 8.27
N HIS A 624 3.44 11.72 9.17
CA HIS A 624 4.55 12.64 8.92
C HIS A 624 5.36 12.28 7.66
N PHE A 625 5.66 10.99 7.44
CA PHE A 625 6.36 10.51 6.24
C PHE A 625 5.51 10.59 4.97
N LEU A 626 4.21 10.35 5.07
CA LEU A 626 3.27 10.55 3.96
C LEU A 626 3.22 12.02 3.50
N SER A 627 3.38 12.97 4.44
CA SER A 627 3.36 14.41 4.16
C SER A 627 4.67 14.95 3.58
N ASN A 628 5.79 14.25 3.76
CA ASN A 628 7.12 14.69 3.34
C ASN A 628 7.81 13.64 2.44
N PRO A 629 7.40 13.53 1.17
CA PRO A 629 7.92 12.50 0.26
C PRO A 629 9.42 12.63 -0.02
N THR A 630 10.01 13.83 0.12
CA THR A 630 11.46 14.07 -0.02
C THR A 630 12.31 13.45 1.09
N THR A 631 11.72 13.13 2.25
CA THR A 631 12.41 12.40 3.34
C THR A 631 12.43 10.89 3.11
N THR A 632 11.68 10.39 2.12
CA THR A 632 11.59 8.96 1.78
C THR A 632 12.54 8.57 0.64
N THR A 633 13.09 9.54 -0.11
CA THR A 633 14.18 9.30 -1.06
C THR A 633 15.52 9.37 -0.35
N VAL A 634 15.79 8.37 0.49
CA VAL A 634 17.17 8.06 0.87
C VAL A 634 17.44 6.66 0.36
N THR A 635 18.50 6.55 -0.42
CA THR A 635 19.19 5.36 -0.92
C THR A 635 19.67 4.40 0.20
N ASP A 636 18.95 4.34 1.32
CA ASP A 636 19.29 3.56 2.50
C ASP A 636 18.70 2.15 2.39
N GLY A 637 19.41 1.26 1.70
CA GLY A 637 19.09 -0.18 1.76
C GLY A 637 19.66 -1.07 0.67
N ILE A 638 20.36 -0.55 -0.33
CA ILE A 638 20.95 -1.38 -1.40
C ILE A 638 22.32 -1.86 -0.95
N VAL A 639 22.53 -3.17 -0.95
CA VAL A 639 23.80 -3.81 -0.56
C VAL A 639 24.49 -4.34 -1.81
N CYS A 640 25.79 -4.04 -1.95
CA CYS A 640 26.62 -4.60 -3.00
C CYS A 640 26.86 -6.08 -2.72
N GLN A 641 26.46 -6.97 -3.62
CA GLN A 641 26.60 -8.41 -3.47
C GLN A 641 28.03 -8.92 -3.68
N VAL A 642 28.95 -8.05 -4.11
CA VAL A 642 30.38 -8.36 -4.27
C VAL A 642 31.17 -8.04 -3.01
N CYS A 643 30.95 -6.88 -2.38
CA CYS A 643 31.66 -6.48 -1.16
C CYS A 643 30.81 -6.52 0.11
N CYS A 644 29.53 -6.85 0.00
CA CYS A 644 28.54 -6.88 1.09
C CYS A 644 28.41 -5.54 1.85
N LYS A 645 28.88 -4.43 1.26
CA LYS A 645 28.76 -3.09 1.83
C LYS A 645 27.54 -2.37 1.27
N ARG A 646 26.99 -1.44 2.06
CA ARG A 646 25.93 -0.53 1.59
C ARG A 646 26.44 0.29 0.41
N ILE A 647 25.57 0.48 -0.57
CA ILE A 647 25.85 1.34 -1.70
C ILE A 647 25.40 2.75 -1.34
N ASP A 648 26.33 3.52 -0.77
CA ASP A 648 26.09 4.92 -0.38
C ASP A 648 26.02 5.85 -1.61
N SER A 649 26.38 5.34 -2.79
CA SER A 649 26.41 6.05 -4.06
C SER A 649 25.06 5.99 -4.79
N GLN A 650 24.65 7.09 -5.41
CA GLN A 650 23.44 7.17 -6.25
C GLN A 650 23.50 6.33 -7.54
N CYS A 651 24.66 5.73 -7.83
CA CYS A 651 24.89 4.84 -8.96
C CYS A 651 25.33 3.46 -8.45
N TYR A 652 24.66 2.42 -8.94
CA TYR A 652 24.99 1.02 -8.68
C TYR A 652 24.62 0.18 -9.90
N TRP A 653 25.19 -1.02 -10.02
CA TRP A 653 24.97 -1.90 -11.16
C TRP A 653 24.02 -3.02 -10.73
N LYS A 654 22.93 -3.24 -11.47
CA LYS A 654 21.98 -4.32 -11.20
C LYS A 654 22.04 -5.38 -12.30
N CYS A 655 21.71 -6.62 -11.97
CA CYS A 655 21.47 -7.65 -12.97
C CYS A 655 20.00 -7.64 -13.40
N GLU A 656 19.73 -7.62 -14.70
CA GLU A 656 18.34 -7.67 -15.21
C GLU A 656 17.72 -9.06 -15.10
N ASN A 657 18.55 -10.10 -14.99
CA ASN A 657 18.12 -11.49 -14.88
C ASN A 657 18.08 -12.00 -13.43
N CYS A 658 18.77 -11.32 -12.50
CA CYS A 658 18.85 -11.68 -11.08
C CYS A 658 18.45 -10.47 -10.23
N PRO A 659 17.16 -10.35 -9.85
CA PRO A 659 16.59 -9.14 -9.22
C PRO A 659 17.26 -8.68 -7.92
N GLU A 660 17.92 -9.60 -7.22
CA GLU A 660 18.59 -9.35 -5.93
C GLU A 660 20.10 -9.07 -6.08
N PHE A 661 20.65 -9.13 -7.30
CA PHE A 661 22.10 -8.99 -7.52
C PHE A 661 22.47 -7.54 -7.90
N ASN A 662 23.02 -6.81 -6.93
CA ASN A 662 23.44 -5.41 -7.06
C ASN A 662 24.94 -5.26 -6.77
N VAL A 663 25.65 -4.35 -7.45
CA VAL A 663 27.10 -4.14 -7.29
C VAL A 663 27.40 -2.66 -7.19
N CYS A 664 28.20 -2.23 -6.21
CA CYS A 664 28.62 -0.83 -6.10
C CYS A 664 29.60 -0.45 -7.20
N SER A 665 29.68 0.84 -7.54
CA SER A 665 30.59 1.35 -8.56
C SER A 665 32.04 0.94 -8.32
N ALA A 666 32.51 0.93 -7.06
CA ALA A 666 33.88 0.53 -6.74
C ALA A 666 34.17 -0.95 -7.06
N CYS A 667 33.23 -1.85 -6.75
CA CYS A 667 33.37 -3.27 -7.08
C CYS A 667 33.28 -3.54 -8.57
N TYR A 668 32.40 -2.83 -9.27
CA TYR A 668 32.29 -2.91 -10.71
C TYR A 668 33.54 -2.38 -11.42
N ILE A 669 34.10 -1.25 -10.99
CA ILE A 669 35.36 -0.72 -11.54
C ILE A 669 36.53 -1.70 -11.30
N ALA A 670 36.57 -2.36 -10.16
CA ALA A 670 37.67 -3.28 -9.81
C ALA A 670 37.63 -4.63 -10.54
N ARG A 671 36.45 -5.14 -10.90
CA ARG A 671 36.27 -6.51 -11.45
C ARG A 671 35.56 -6.55 -12.82
N GLY A 672 35.00 -5.43 -13.27
CA GLY A 672 34.24 -5.32 -14.51
C GLY A 672 33.06 -6.29 -14.59
N ALA A 673 32.78 -6.76 -15.80
CA ALA A 673 31.74 -7.74 -16.10
C ALA A 673 31.94 -9.11 -15.41
N GLN A 674 33.07 -9.37 -14.76
CA GLN A 674 33.33 -10.63 -14.05
C GLN A 674 32.70 -10.67 -12.63
N CYS A 675 32.00 -9.62 -12.22
CA CYS A 675 31.27 -9.62 -10.94
C CYS A 675 30.13 -10.65 -10.89
N HIS A 676 29.59 -11.03 -12.05
CA HIS A 676 28.40 -11.87 -12.19
C HIS A 676 28.35 -12.46 -13.61
N GLU A 677 27.76 -13.64 -13.79
CA GLU A 677 27.69 -14.29 -15.12
C GLU A 677 26.75 -13.55 -16.09
N HIS A 678 25.74 -12.84 -15.59
CA HIS A 678 24.81 -12.05 -16.41
C HIS A 678 25.24 -10.58 -16.53
N THR A 679 24.85 -9.97 -17.65
CA THR A 679 25.10 -8.55 -17.94
C THR A 679 24.52 -7.66 -16.84
N LEU A 680 25.37 -6.78 -16.31
CA LEU A 680 24.99 -5.79 -15.31
C LEU A 680 24.67 -4.47 -16.01
N SER A 681 23.52 -3.87 -15.70
CA SER A 681 23.13 -2.54 -16.17
C SER A 681 23.28 -1.50 -15.07
N GLU A 682 23.85 -0.35 -15.41
CA GLU A 682 24.02 0.76 -14.47
C GLU A 682 22.64 1.34 -14.14
N THR A 683 22.30 1.30 -12.86
CA THR A 683 21.12 1.94 -12.28
C THR A 683 21.57 3.18 -11.53
N SER A 684 21.26 4.33 -12.11
CA SER A 684 21.26 5.60 -11.40
C SER A 684 19.85 5.86 -10.88
N SER A 685 19.73 6.38 -9.65
CA SER A 685 18.44 6.85 -9.16
C SER A 685 17.86 7.87 -10.15
N ALA A 686 16.69 7.58 -10.73
CA ALA A 686 15.94 8.50 -11.59
C ALA A 686 15.25 9.62 -10.78
N ALA A 687 15.94 10.17 -9.79
CA ALA A 687 15.90 11.60 -9.50
C ALA A 687 17.20 12.17 -10.08
N LEU A 688 17.11 12.63 -11.34
CA LEU A 688 18.19 13.07 -12.25
C LEU A 688 18.73 11.98 -13.18
N SER A 689 17.91 11.55 -14.14
CA SER A 689 18.45 11.12 -15.44
C SER A 689 18.19 12.24 -16.45
N PRO A 690 19.22 12.98 -16.92
CA PRO A 690 19.11 13.77 -18.12
C PRO A 690 19.44 12.85 -19.31
N SER A 691 18.43 12.37 -20.02
CA SER A 691 18.63 11.85 -21.38
C SER A 691 17.83 12.71 -22.34
N GLY A 692 18.52 13.68 -22.96
CA GLY A 692 17.96 14.62 -23.92
C GLY A 692 18.56 16.02 -23.77
N SER A 693 19.64 16.24 -24.51
CA SER A 693 20.36 17.49 -24.78
C SER A 693 21.12 18.20 -23.65
N GLU A 694 22.39 18.47 -23.92
CA GLU A 694 23.34 19.29 -23.13
C GLU A 694 22.86 20.75 -22.88
N GLU A 695 21.68 21.14 -23.36
CA GLU A 695 21.15 22.50 -23.22
C GLU A 695 20.66 22.83 -21.79
N SER A 696 20.20 21.84 -21.02
CA SER A 696 19.57 22.12 -19.71
C SER A 696 20.56 22.36 -18.54
N LYS A 697 21.80 21.86 -18.60
CA LYS A 697 22.82 22.19 -17.59
C LYS A 697 23.34 23.63 -17.75
N GLN A 698 23.33 24.14 -18.98
CA GLN A 698 23.56 25.56 -19.25
C GLN A 698 22.43 26.40 -18.64
N ASN A 699 21.17 25.98 -18.81
CA ASN A 699 20.01 26.78 -18.39
C ASN A 699 19.87 26.98 -16.87
N THR A 700 20.15 26.00 -16.01
CA THR A 700 20.00 26.21 -14.55
C THR A 700 21.09 27.12 -13.96
N ALA A 701 22.31 27.07 -14.51
CA ALA A 701 23.37 28.00 -14.17
C ALA A 701 23.07 29.40 -14.70
N VAL A 702 22.53 29.52 -15.91
CA VAL A 702 22.08 30.80 -16.51
C VAL A 702 20.91 31.41 -15.70
N GLU A 703 19.92 30.61 -15.32
CA GLU A 703 18.78 31.04 -14.49
C GLU A 703 19.22 31.52 -13.10
N LEU A 704 20.13 30.80 -12.42
CA LEU A 704 20.66 31.22 -11.12
C LEU A 704 21.50 32.51 -11.25
N LEU A 705 22.31 32.63 -12.30
CA LEU A 705 23.08 33.84 -12.58
C LEU A 705 22.19 35.04 -12.87
N ASP A 706 21.07 34.84 -13.56
CA ASP A 706 20.09 35.89 -13.85
C ASP A 706 19.32 36.32 -12.60
N VAL A 707 18.93 35.39 -11.72
CA VAL A 707 18.35 35.72 -10.41
C VAL A 707 19.35 36.52 -9.56
N ILE A 708 20.63 36.16 -9.57
CA ILE A 708 21.69 36.86 -8.82
C ILE A 708 21.91 38.28 -9.36
N LYS A 709 22.03 38.43 -10.69
CA LYS A 709 22.14 39.75 -11.34
C LYS A 709 20.94 40.63 -11.02
N HIS A 710 19.73 40.08 -11.20
CA HIS A 710 18.49 40.76 -10.89
C HIS A 710 18.43 41.19 -9.41
N ALA A 711 18.67 40.26 -8.48
CA ALA A 711 18.59 40.52 -7.04
C ALA A 711 19.62 41.56 -6.56
N SER A 712 20.80 41.63 -7.19
CA SER A 712 21.84 42.63 -6.87
C SER A 712 21.47 44.06 -7.27
N GLN A 713 20.55 44.23 -8.23
CA GLN A 713 20.14 45.51 -8.79
C GLN A 713 18.68 45.86 -8.44
N CYS A 714 17.95 44.96 -7.78
CA CYS A 714 16.54 45.14 -7.45
C CYS A 714 16.35 45.99 -6.20
N HIS A 715 15.73 47.16 -6.37
CA HIS A 715 15.46 48.15 -5.31
C HIS A 715 14.02 48.06 -4.75
N SER A 716 13.28 47.00 -5.06
CA SER A 716 11.89 46.84 -4.58
C SER A 716 11.81 46.95 -3.05
N ILE A 717 10.93 47.82 -2.57
CA ILE A 717 10.67 48.07 -1.15
C ILE A 717 9.45 47.23 -0.72
N GLN A 718 9.29 47.01 0.59
CA GLN A 718 8.29 46.17 1.23
C GLN A 718 6.83 46.41 0.80
N THR A 719 6.52 47.58 0.22
CA THR A 719 5.18 47.95 -0.28
C THR A 719 4.93 47.59 -1.74
N GLN A 720 5.95 47.16 -2.50
CA GLN A 720 5.81 46.69 -3.89
C GLN A 720 6.78 45.53 -4.14
N ALA A 721 6.35 44.32 -3.81
CA ALA A 721 7.19 43.13 -3.85
C ALA A 721 7.59 42.77 -5.29
N CYS A 722 8.87 42.47 -5.50
CA CYS A 722 9.38 42.02 -6.79
C CYS A 722 8.77 40.66 -7.18
N THR A 723 8.24 40.59 -8.41
CA THR A 723 7.62 39.39 -8.99
C THR A 723 8.65 38.37 -9.50
N TYR A 724 9.94 38.70 -9.50
CA TYR A 724 11.01 37.81 -9.98
C TYR A 724 11.23 36.64 -8.99
N PRO A 725 11.11 35.37 -9.43
CA PRO A 725 11.25 34.20 -8.57
C PRO A 725 12.55 34.21 -7.77
N TYR A 726 12.49 33.88 -6.48
CA TYR A 726 13.64 33.77 -5.57
C TYR A 726 14.44 35.06 -5.30
N CYS A 727 14.10 36.21 -5.92
CA CYS A 727 14.77 37.51 -5.71
C CYS A 727 14.82 37.92 -4.23
N LEU A 728 13.70 37.79 -3.51
CA LEU A 728 13.62 38.08 -2.07
C LEU A 728 14.55 37.23 -1.21
N LYS A 729 14.72 35.94 -1.56
CA LYS A 729 15.62 35.02 -0.83
C LYS A 729 17.08 35.41 -1.05
N ILE A 730 17.47 35.69 -2.29
CA ILE A 730 18.84 36.12 -2.63
C ILE A 730 19.17 37.50 -2.05
N ARG A 731 18.22 38.45 -2.01
CA ARG A 731 18.42 39.77 -1.37
C ARG A 731 18.62 39.67 0.14
N LYS A 732 17.84 38.82 0.83
CA LYS A 732 18.05 38.55 2.27
C LYS A 732 19.45 37.99 2.54
N LEU A 733 19.91 37.11 1.65
CA LEU A 733 21.23 36.52 1.70
C LEU A 733 22.34 37.57 1.46
N PHE A 734 22.20 38.46 0.47
CA PHE A 734 23.13 39.60 0.27
C PHE A 734 23.13 40.57 1.46
N TYR A 735 21.95 40.91 1.99
CA TYR A 735 21.82 41.77 3.17
C TYR A 735 22.53 41.16 4.38
N HIS A 736 22.32 39.86 4.64
CA HIS A 736 23.03 39.13 5.69
C HIS A 736 24.54 39.16 5.48
N ALA A 737 25.02 38.84 4.27
CA ALA A 737 26.46 38.82 3.96
C ALA A 737 27.14 40.19 4.14
N SER A 738 26.41 41.30 3.93
CA SER A 738 26.93 42.66 4.13
C SER A 738 27.12 43.06 5.60
N ARG A 739 26.41 42.41 6.54
CA ARG A 739 26.39 42.75 7.98
C ARG A 739 26.93 41.65 8.89
N CYS A 740 27.23 40.48 8.34
CA CYS A 740 27.70 39.33 9.11
C CYS A 740 29.17 39.49 9.53
N THR A 741 29.42 39.50 10.84
CA THR A 741 30.77 39.55 11.44
C THR A 741 31.43 38.17 11.51
N VAL A 742 30.65 37.08 11.58
CA VAL A 742 31.13 35.69 11.65
C VAL A 742 31.73 35.21 10.33
N ARG A 743 31.19 35.67 9.19
CA ARG A 743 31.67 35.40 7.82
C ARG A 743 31.78 33.89 7.49
N VAL A 744 32.26 33.58 6.28
CA VAL A 744 32.50 32.19 5.84
C VAL A 744 33.57 31.51 6.68
N SER A 745 34.62 32.25 7.04
CA SER A 745 35.75 31.78 7.86
C SER A 745 35.35 31.36 9.28
N GLY A 746 34.30 31.97 9.85
CA GLY A 746 33.71 31.56 11.14
C GLY A 746 32.55 30.56 11.02
N GLY A 747 32.33 29.96 9.84
CA GLY A 747 31.37 28.87 9.67
C GLY A 747 29.91 29.28 9.39
N CYS A 748 29.62 30.57 9.14
CA CYS A 748 28.26 31.06 8.91
C CYS A 748 27.62 30.45 7.64
N GLN A 749 26.52 29.70 7.80
CA GLN A 749 25.85 28.97 6.71
C GLN A 749 25.19 29.89 5.65
N PRO A 750 24.47 30.97 6.01
CA PRO A 750 23.99 31.95 5.03
C PRO A 750 25.12 32.58 4.20
N CYS A 751 26.26 32.90 4.84
CA CYS A 751 27.44 33.42 4.14
C CYS A 751 28.04 32.39 3.18
N LYS A 752 28.09 31.10 3.55
CA LYS A 752 28.55 30.02 2.65
C LYS A 752 27.69 29.92 1.38
N LYS A 753 26.36 29.99 1.52
CA LYS A 753 25.42 29.94 0.39
C LYS A 753 25.57 31.12 -0.57
N VAL A 754 25.72 32.33 -0.04
CA VAL A 754 26.02 33.54 -0.84
C VAL A 754 27.37 33.43 -1.53
N TRP A 755 28.37 32.93 -0.81
CA TRP A 755 29.72 32.79 -1.32
C TRP A 755 29.79 31.82 -2.51
N GLN A 756 29.09 30.68 -2.42
CA GLN A 756 28.96 29.73 -3.54
C GLN A 756 28.28 30.35 -4.77
N ALA A 757 27.21 31.13 -4.54
CA ALA A 757 26.50 31.84 -5.62
C ALA A 757 27.36 32.91 -6.31
N ILE A 758 28.11 33.71 -5.54
CA ILE A 758 29.03 34.72 -6.07
C ILE A 758 30.23 34.04 -6.77
N ALA A 759 30.75 32.93 -6.23
CA ALA A 759 31.85 32.18 -6.82
C ALA A 759 31.48 31.55 -8.18
N LEU A 760 30.22 31.12 -8.34
CA LEU A 760 29.72 30.65 -9.63
C LEU A 760 29.66 31.81 -10.65
N HIS A 761 29.21 32.99 -10.23
CA HIS A 761 29.18 34.19 -11.07
C HIS A 761 30.58 34.71 -11.44
N SER A 762 31.52 34.74 -10.49
CA SER A 762 32.86 35.29 -10.73
C SER A 762 33.66 34.49 -11.76
N ARG A 763 33.38 33.18 -11.93
CA ARG A 763 34.03 32.29 -12.89
C ARG A 763 33.66 32.59 -14.35
N THR A 764 32.47 33.14 -14.58
CA THR A 764 31.94 33.42 -15.93
C THR A 764 31.74 34.90 -16.22
N CYS A 765 31.94 35.77 -15.22
CA CYS A 765 31.82 37.22 -15.35
C CYS A 765 33.03 37.82 -16.06
N THR A 766 32.83 38.57 -17.15
CA THR A 766 33.86 39.34 -17.86
C THR A 766 33.79 40.85 -17.59
N ASP A 767 32.73 41.32 -16.92
CA ASP A 767 32.49 42.73 -16.62
C ASP A 767 33.45 43.24 -15.52
N SER A 768 34.21 44.29 -15.84
CA SER A 768 35.15 44.97 -14.94
C SER A 768 34.46 45.92 -13.95
N ALA A 769 33.19 46.28 -14.20
CA ALA A 769 32.34 47.12 -13.36
C ALA A 769 31.13 46.37 -12.78
N CYS A 770 31.26 45.05 -12.58
CA CYS A 770 30.16 44.20 -12.12
C CYS A 770 29.56 44.68 -10.79
N ARG A 771 28.24 44.90 -10.78
CA ARG A 771 27.48 45.40 -9.62
C ARG A 771 27.12 44.34 -8.58
N ILE A 772 27.46 43.06 -8.81
CA ILE A 772 27.22 42.00 -7.84
C ILE A 772 28.21 42.16 -6.66
N PRO A 773 27.71 42.22 -5.42
CA PRO A 773 28.55 42.43 -4.24
C PRO A 773 29.72 41.44 -4.18
N ARG A 774 30.94 41.98 -4.03
CA ARG A 774 32.19 41.21 -3.84
C ARG A 774 32.58 40.24 -4.97
N CYS A 775 32.00 40.40 -6.17
CA CYS A 775 32.42 39.63 -7.36
C CYS A 775 33.92 39.84 -7.68
N MET A 776 34.41 41.08 -7.58
CA MET A 776 35.81 41.41 -7.87
C MET A 776 36.78 40.92 -6.78
N ASP A 777 36.36 40.93 -5.52
CA ASP A 777 37.12 40.34 -4.41
C ASP A 777 37.34 38.83 -4.65
N MET A 778 36.28 38.14 -5.10
CA MET A 778 36.32 36.71 -5.40
C MET A 778 37.23 36.39 -6.58
N LYS A 779 37.18 37.19 -7.67
CA LYS A 779 38.10 37.03 -8.81
C LYS A 779 39.56 37.17 -8.38
N LYS A 780 39.89 38.15 -7.51
CA LYS A 780 41.24 38.33 -6.98
C LYS A 780 41.69 37.14 -6.11
N GLN A 781 40.80 36.58 -5.29
CA GLN A 781 41.10 35.38 -4.48
C GLN A 781 41.32 34.13 -5.33
N MET A 782 40.61 33.96 -6.45
CA MET A 782 40.78 32.80 -7.33
C MET A 782 42.06 32.86 -8.18
N VAL A 783 42.53 34.06 -8.55
CA VAL A 783 43.81 34.25 -9.28
C VAL A 783 45.01 34.03 -8.35
N GLY A 784 44.90 34.36 -7.06
CA GLY A 784 45.98 34.15 -6.08
C GLY A 784 46.22 32.70 -5.63
N ILE A 785 45.41 31.74 -6.07
CA ILE A 785 45.59 30.29 -5.79
C ILE A 785 46.27 29.57 -6.98
N ALA A 786 46.50 30.28 -8.10
CA ALA A 786 47.10 29.74 -9.32
C ALA A 786 48.52 30.29 -9.60
N ILE A 787 49.27 30.68 -8.56
CA ILE A 787 50.72 30.93 -8.60
C ILE A 787 51.38 30.12 -7.49
#